data_AF-A0A5B0QYI4-F1
#
_entry.id   AF-A0A5B0QYI4-F1
#
_cell.length_a   1.000
_cell.length_b   1.000
_cell.length_c   1.000
_cell.angle_alpha   90.00
_cell.angle_beta   90.00
_cell.angle_gamma   90.00
#
_symmetry.space_group_name_H-M   'P 1'
#
loop_
_entity.id
_entity.type
_entity.pdbx_description
1 polymer ?
#
loop_
_entity_poly.entity_id
_entity_poly.type
_entity_poly.pdbx_seq_one_letter_code
_entity_poly.pdbx_strand_id
1 'polypeptide(L)'
;MSDNCSDRPVRGFVGLASPSREFAQCLSSTPTSTIRGPLSSSTPSTPQYNLQAQLAHSEQPIDGHQGLALTSHPRLQDSNLTLIHWFIFLVVLLCSSPSCRDSKSYWDLFLALYVDRPHSHKSVNSPHSHKSLHAHTLRMVPKRIWLSYNNQLSCVLTQELEFVIDLAKAARNEFLPYLRDFATSDITLHVDEDAEALATDSALAEIAAQLSPCGVSKTPLIVKVPEFKAGSKVEEGLLRFWKALPEASLVVDGEVEYLELKESYILGIKKLGDRLLVRPIYKELCELFEVEGYDQWVVTGTPGIGKTFFSVYYMWIAARKKKAVLWQNPFFPDDVCYLMTSSGIAPVRTWGSEIDGVLAKFDPVHIVDGRAPNLRNVWTLLVTSPQHNHYHQFLKDDDSNLLYMPPWSYEELQTCKAILYPDERILPTTLMDRVFKWYGGVPRYVLARASTEFKRKGGNEDAAFQAVNRSLTEAINRGGIMDAIKAYQSKTTDGQYSHRVIHIFSHPSGELTQFHLSWASDQVATEMSKIYEQELRFNILNLLRNFPDGSNFRRMLFEIHAQNVLQEGGTFQVRPLGEGDPRSGQDIKITFPAAERRTFITYEEVNLRTDVFWKPCSPTLASIDLLRGPANCFQITVSNTHPIKHQGLSKALELVDKSESSRRLYFVVPSNIYSTYKHQPYHTKDGKIYKRNLGDVGKVEQWALMIPIGAENLSRGDEEPPKKKQTV
;
A
#
# COMPACT_ATOMS: atom_id res chain seq x y z
N MET A 1 51.86 -23.50 49.84
CA MET A 1 52.66 -24.40 48.98
C MET A 1 51.96 -24.47 47.63
N SER A 2 52.34 -23.78 46.55
CA SER A 2 53.44 -22.84 46.19
C SER A 2 53.70 -23.12 44.71
N ASP A 3 54.00 -22.19 43.80
CA ASP A 3 53.92 -20.71 43.77
C ASP A 3 54.16 -20.25 42.30
N ASN A 4 54.11 -18.93 42.06
CA ASN A 4 54.45 -18.19 40.83
C ASN A 4 53.33 -18.11 39.76
N CYS A 5 52.75 -16.96 39.39
CA CYS A 5 53.25 -15.61 39.03
C CYS A 5 53.78 -15.48 37.59
N SER A 6 53.07 -14.69 36.77
CA SER A 6 53.63 -13.50 36.11
C SER A 6 52.52 -12.60 35.52
N ASP A 7 52.82 -11.30 35.40
CA ASP A 7 51.85 -10.20 35.27
C ASP A 7 51.49 -9.75 33.83
N ARG A 8 50.52 -8.82 33.77
CA ARG A 8 50.05 -8.09 32.57
C ARG A 8 51.16 -7.17 31.97
N PRO A 9 50.99 -6.65 30.74
CA PRO A 9 50.31 -5.35 30.62
C PRO A 9 49.39 -5.17 29.38
N VAL A 10 48.57 -4.12 29.45
CA VAL A 10 47.62 -3.65 28.41
C VAL A 10 48.19 -2.41 27.70
N ARG A 11 48.06 -2.30 26.36
CA ARG A 11 47.90 -1.01 25.61
C ARG A 11 47.75 -1.16 24.08
N GLY A 12 46.92 -0.32 23.44
CA GLY A 12 47.00 0.03 22.00
C GLY A 12 45.88 -0.54 21.09
N PHE A 13 44.63 -0.06 21.06
CA PHE A 13 44.03 1.15 20.41
C PHE A 13 43.64 1.05 18.90
N VAL A 14 42.46 1.63 18.60
CA VAL A 14 41.81 1.92 17.28
C VAL A 14 41.14 0.71 16.60
N GLY A 15 39.88 0.67 16.16
CA GLY A 15 38.78 1.62 15.91
C GLY A 15 37.74 0.82 15.08
N LEU A 16 36.44 0.96 15.31
CA LEU A 16 35.54 1.81 14.51
C LEU A 16 34.24 1.99 15.30
N ALA A 17 33.73 3.22 15.38
CA ALA A 17 32.47 3.55 16.05
C ALA A 17 31.33 3.72 15.04
N SER A 18 30.13 3.27 15.41
CA SER A 18 28.90 3.42 14.62
C SER A 18 28.11 4.66 15.05
N PRO A 19 27.71 5.56 14.14
CA PRO A 19 26.58 6.46 14.33
C PRO A 19 25.26 5.73 13.96
N SER A 20 24.06 6.10 14.40
CA SER A 20 23.65 7.13 15.38
C SER A 20 22.20 6.86 15.80
N ARG A 21 21.91 6.79 17.11
CA ARG A 21 20.54 6.83 17.66
C ARG A 21 20.19 8.28 17.97
N GLU A 22 19.46 8.98 17.09
CA GLU A 22 18.97 10.33 17.39
C GLU A 22 17.78 10.74 16.51
N PHE A 23 16.57 10.25 16.84
CA PHE A 23 15.31 10.74 16.24
C PHE A 23 14.09 10.46 17.15
N ALA A 24 14.19 10.79 18.44
CA ALA A 24 13.07 10.63 19.39
C ALA A 24 13.17 11.53 20.64
N GLN A 25 13.34 12.85 20.49
CA GLN A 25 13.07 13.85 21.54
C GLN A 25 13.21 15.28 20.99
N CYS A 26 12.10 16.01 20.81
CA CYS A 26 12.04 17.49 20.79
C CYS A 26 10.61 18.04 20.58
N LEU A 27 9.75 17.96 21.59
CA LEU A 27 8.54 18.82 21.72
C LEU A 27 8.20 19.09 23.19
N SER A 28 9.09 19.75 23.93
CA SER A 28 8.74 20.50 25.16
C SER A 28 9.91 21.34 25.67
N SER A 29 9.96 22.62 25.29
CA SER A 29 10.51 23.70 26.14
C SER A 29 10.32 25.07 25.49
N THR A 30 9.53 25.92 26.14
CA THR A 30 9.68 27.38 26.10
C THR A 30 9.76 27.87 27.55
N PRO A 31 10.69 28.79 27.87
CA PRO A 31 10.92 29.21 29.25
C PRO A 31 10.16 30.50 29.61
N THR A 32 9.75 30.64 30.88
CA THR A 32 9.53 31.96 31.49
C THR A 32 9.80 31.95 33.00
N SER A 33 9.98 33.14 33.56
CA SER A 33 10.83 33.40 34.73
C SER A 33 10.13 33.47 36.09
N THR A 34 10.94 33.28 37.13
CA THR A 34 10.66 33.30 38.56
C THR A 34 10.22 34.67 39.12
N ILE A 35 9.21 34.69 40.02
CA ILE A 35 9.08 35.68 41.11
C ILE A 35 8.65 34.94 42.41
N ARG A 36 9.13 35.41 43.57
CA ARG A 36 8.94 34.82 44.92
C ARG A 36 7.70 35.39 45.65
N GLY A 37 7.12 34.62 46.59
CA GLY A 37 6.27 35.16 47.68
C GLY A 37 5.36 34.12 48.36
N PRO A 38 5.31 33.99 49.72
CA PRO A 38 4.64 32.86 50.39
C PRO A 38 3.43 33.21 51.28
N LEU A 39 2.56 32.20 51.54
CA LEU A 39 1.97 31.79 52.86
C LEU A 39 0.55 31.20 52.83
N SER A 40 0.30 30.31 53.81
CA SER A 40 -0.97 29.92 54.46
C SER A 40 -2.16 29.32 53.67
N SER A 41 -2.29 27.99 53.80
CA SER A 41 -3.47 27.24 54.27
C SER A 41 -4.91 27.71 53.94
N SER A 42 -5.61 26.95 53.08
CA SER A 42 -6.93 26.35 53.37
C SER A 42 -7.41 25.40 52.26
N THR A 43 -7.97 24.24 52.65
CA THR A 43 -8.89 23.41 51.84
C THR A 43 -10.21 24.18 51.59
N PRO A 44 -10.99 23.94 50.50
CA PRO A 44 -11.48 22.60 50.15
C PRO A 44 -11.82 22.29 48.65
N SER A 45 -12.40 21.10 48.46
CA SER A 45 -13.34 20.67 47.40
C SER A 45 -12.88 20.59 45.93
N THR A 46 -12.86 19.34 45.45
CA THR A 46 -12.89 18.92 44.04
C THR A 46 -14.16 19.38 43.32
N PRO A 47 -14.06 19.62 42.00
CA PRO A 47 -15.09 19.17 41.08
C PRO A 47 -14.53 18.39 39.88
N GLN A 48 -15.29 17.39 39.43
CA GLN A 48 -15.05 16.65 38.19
C GLN A 48 -15.32 17.56 36.97
N TYR A 49 -14.55 17.39 35.89
CA TYR A 49 -14.91 17.93 34.58
C TYR A 49 -15.11 16.81 33.57
N ASN A 50 -16.39 16.50 33.30
CA ASN A 50 -16.80 15.86 32.07
C ASN A 50 -16.73 16.87 30.92
N LEU A 51 -16.34 16.42 29.72
CA LEU A 51 -16.63 17.12 28.48
C LEU A 51 -17.25 16.15 27.47
N GLN A 52 -18.58 16.06 27.47
CA GLN A 52 -19.33 15.55 26.33
C GLN A 52 -19.50 16.68 25.30
N ALA A 53 -19.16 16.42 24.05
CA ALA A 53 -19.44 17.34 22.94
C ALA A 53 -20.88 17.14 22.46
N GLN A 54 -21.70 18.19 22.54
CA GLN A 54 -23.05 18.20 21.98
C GLN A 54 -23.01 18.50 20.48
N LEU A 55 -23.64 17.63 19.68
CA LEU A 55 -24.12 17.97 18.33
C LEU A 55 -25.65 18.09 18.40
N ALA A 56 -26.17 19.29 18.17
CA ALA A 56 -27.60 19.57 18.20
C ALA A 56 -28.22 19.45 16.79
N HIS A 57 -29.30 18.68 16.68
CA HIS A 57 -30.24 18.77 15.56
C HIS A 57 -31.17 19.98 15.75
N SER A 58 -31.59 20.61 14.65
CA SER A 58 -32.79 21.45 14.58
C SER A 58 -33.49 21.22 13.25
N GLU A 59 -34.82 21.07 13.26
CA GLU A 59 -35.60 20.61 12.12
C GLU A 59 -36.80 21.55 11.84
N GLN A 60 -37.20 21.65 10.56
CA GLN A 60 -38.49 22.16 10.05
C GLN A 60 -38.73 23.72 10.00
N PRO A 61 -39.87 24.23 9.46
CA PRO A 61 -40.09 24.39 7.99
C PRO A 61 -40.82 25.71 7.57
N ILE A 62 -40.72 26.19 6.33
CA ILE A 62 -41.65 27.22 5.77
C ILE A 62 -41.92 27.05 4.26
N ASP A 63 -43.18 27.21 3.84
CA ASP A 63 -43.72 27.26 2.46
C ASP A 63 -43.31 28.49 1.62
N GLY A 64 -43.48 28.44 0.29
CA GLY A 64 -43.49 29.66 -0.54
C GLY A 64 -43.54 29.45 -2.06
N HIS A 65 -44.69 29.72 -2.69
CA HIS A 65 -44.85 29.74 -4.15
C HIS A 65 -44.00 30.83 -4.84
N GLN A 66 -43.48 30.53 -6.04
CA GLN A 66 -43.87 31.19 -7.30
C GLN A 66 -43.14 30.56 -8.50
N GLY A 67 -43.79 30.51 -9.66
CA GLY A 67 -43.17 30.08 -10.91
C GLY A 67 -43.30 31.15 -11.99
N LEU A 68 -42.45 31.08 -13.02
CA LEU A 68 -42.67 31.71 -14.33
C LEU A 68 -41.76 31.04 -15.37
N ALA A 69 -42.31 30.80 -16.56
CA ALA A 69 -41.60 30.17 -17.68
C ALA A 69 -40.87 31.21 -18.54
N LEU A 70 -39.89 30.77 -19.36
CA LEU A 70 -39.52 31.47 -20.60
C LEU A 70 -38.82 30.56 -21.62
N THR A 71 -39.16 30.83 -22.87
CA THR A 71 -39.01 30.08 -24.13
C THR A 71 -37.59 29.93 -24.72
N SER A 72 -37.26 28.70 -25.13
CA SER A 72 -36.60 28.28 -26.39
C SER A 72 -35.79 29.25 -27.30
N HIS A 73 -34.49 28.92 -27.48
CA HIS A 73 -33.72 28.76 -28.75
C HIS A 73 -33.52 29.93 -29.76
N PRO A 74 -32.44 29.95 -30.62
CA PRO A 74 -31.93 28.78 -31.39
C PRO A 74 -30.44 28.69 -31.86
N ARG A 75 -30.13 27.51 -32.46
CA ARG A 75 -29.33 27.25 -33.72
C ARG A 75 -27.83 26.84 -33.73
N LEU A 76 -27.55 26.01 -34.75
CA LEU A 76 -26.27 25.57 -35.38
C LEU A 76 -25.43 24.53 -34.59
N GLN A 77 -25.20 23.27 -34.98
CA GLN A 77 -25.23 22.44 -36.22
C GLN A 77 -23.83 22.05 -36.77
N ASP A 78 -23.72 20.77 -37.14
CA ASP A 78 -22.57 19.91 -37.44
C ASP A 78 -21.52 20.41 -38.44
N SER A 79 -20.27 19.89 -38.32
CA SER A 79 -19.61 19.05 -39.35
C SER A 79 -18.10 18.81 -39.09
N ASN A 80 -17.66 17.55 -39.23
CA ASN A 80 -16.30 17.07 -39.67
C ASN A 80 -15.95 15.64 -39.18
N LEU A 81 -16.92 14.70 -39.19
CA LEU A 81 -16.67 13.27 -38.92
C LEU A 81 -16.29 12.46 -40.18
N THR A 82 -15.77 13.12 -41.22
CA THR A 82 -15.53 12.53 -42.55
C THR A 82 -14.08 12.17 -42.86
N LEU A 83 -13.09 12.58 -42.05
CA LEU A 83 -11.68 12.23 -42.29
C LEU A 83 -11.24 10.89 -41.67
N ILE A 84 -11.87 10.43 -40.59
CA ILE A 84 -11.39 9.25 -39.82
C ILE A 84 -11.80 7.92 -40.51
N HIS A 85 -12.91 7.88 -41.24
CA HIS A 85 -13.34 6.69 -41.98
C HIS A 85 -12.42 6.29 -43.14
N TRP A 86 -11.56 7.18 -43.64
CA TRP A 86 -10.60 6.85 -44.70
C TRP A 86 -9.29 6.22 -44.19
N PHE A 87 -8.88 6.50 -42.95
CA PHE A 87 -7.62 5.95 -42.41
C PHE A 87 -7.77 4.51 -41.91
N ILE A 88 -8.95 4.15 -41.38
CA ILE A 88 -9.27 2.79 -40.91
C ILE A 88 -9.29 1.79 -42.10
N PHE A 89 -9.62 2.25 -43.30
CA PHE A 89 -9.61 1.41 -44.50
C PHE A 89 -8.20 1.05 -45.01
N LEU A 90 -7.16 1.82 -44.64
CA LEU A 90 -5.79 1.61 -45.12
C LEU A 90 -5.02 0.56 -44.30
N VAL A 91 -5.29 0.48 -42.99
CA VAL A 91 -4.59 -0.44 -42.08
C VAL A 91 -5.09 -1.89 -42.21
N VAL A 92 -6.36 -2.08 -42.60
CA VAL A 92 -6.95 -3.41 -42.86
C VAL A 92 -6.39 -4.06 -44.13
N LEU A 93 -5.73 -3.31 -45.01
CA LEU A 93 -5.25 -3.77 -46.32
C LEU A 93 -3.76 -4.16 -46.38
N LEU A 94 -2.99 -3.96 -45.31
CA LEU A 94 -1.53 -4.17 -45.30
C LEU A 94 -1.03 -5.31 -44.40
N CYS A 95 -1.93 -6.13 -43.84
CA CYS A 95 -1.55 -7.33 -43.08
C CYS A 95 -2.36 -8.55 -43.56
N SER A 96 -1.97 -9.07 -44.72
CA SER A 96 -2.40 -10.39 -45.20
C SER A 96 -1.28 -11.07 -46.00
N SER A 97 -0.74 -12.14 -45.39
CA SER A 97 0.04 -13.21 -46.05
C SER A 97 1.56 -12.92 -46.32
N PRO A 98 2.42 -13.94 -46.58
CA PRO A 98 3.01 -14.73 -45.48
C PRO A 98 4.50 -15.16 -45.68
N SER A 99 5.33 -15.30 -44.62
CA SER A 99 6.47 -16.25 -44.59
C SER A 99 7.14 -16.45 -43.20
N CYS A 100 7.66 -17.67 -42.99
CA CYS A 100 8.59 -18.23 -41.98
C CYS A 100 9.59 -17.28 -41.25
N ARG A 101 10.16 -17.57 -40.06
CA ARG A 101 10.08 -18.72 -39.11
C ARG A 101 10.69 -18.34 -37.73
N ASP A 102 10.36 -19.14 -36.71
CA ASP A 102 11.14 -19.47 -35.48
C ASP A 102 11.50 -18.42 -34.40
N SER A 103 10.70 -18.49 -33.32
CA SER A 103 11.09 -18.45 -31.88
C SER A 103 11.20 -17.12 -31.08
N LYS A 104 10.55 -17.17 -29.90
CA LYS A 104 10.71 -16.35 -28.67
C LYS A 104 10.58 -14.80 -28.75
N SER A 105 9.45 -14.28 -28.26
CA SER A 105 9.36 -13.39 -27.08
C SER A 105 8.06 -12.56 -27.13
N TYR A 106 7.10 -12.84 -26.24
CA TYR A 106 5.90 -12.01 -26.06
C TYR A 106 5.48 -12.01 -24.58
N TRP A 107 6.14 -11.17 -23.78
CA TRP A 107 5.77 -10.83 -22.40
C TRP A 107 5.38 -9.35 -22.23
N ASP A 108 5.35 -8.57 -23.32
CA ASP A 108 5.40 -7.09 -23.29
C ASP A 108 4.13 -6.36 -23.76
N LEU A 109 2.99 -7.06 -23.89
CA LEU A 109 1.67 -6.47 -24.13
C LEU A 109 0.62 -7.20 -23.25
N PHE A 110 0.64 -6.92 -21.94
CA PHE A 110 -0.36 -7.43 -20.98
C PHE A 110 -0.75 -6.43 -19.86
N LEU A 111 -0.42 -5.13 -19.97
CA LEU A 111 -0.60 -4.20 -18.84
C LEU A 111 -0.84 -2.72 -19.21
N ALA A 112 -1.97 -2.42 -19.86
CA ALA A 112 -2.24 -1.10 -20.43
C ALA A 112 -3.43 -1.03 -21.40
N LEU A 113 -4.63 -1.42 -20.96
CA LEU A 113 -5.67 -0.41 -20.64
C LEU A 113 -6.93 -0.93 -19.91
N TYR A 114 -7.05 -0.53 -18.65
CA TYR A 114 -8.30 -0.09 -18.01
C TYR A 114 -8.58 1.38 -18.41
N VAL A 115 -9.78 1.95 -18.47
CA VAL A 115 -11.21 1.50 -18.46
C VAL A 115 -12.03 2.79 -18.73
N ASP A 116 -13.21 2.86 -19.36
CA ASP A 116 -14.09 1.93 -20.09
C ASP A 116 -14.79 2.75 -21.22
N ARG A 117 -15.94 2.31 -21.75
CA ARG A 117 -16.86 3.12 -22.58
C ARG A 117 -18.28 3.18 -21.99
N PRO A 118 -19.01 4.31 -22.13
CA PRO A 118 -20.47 4.32 -22.10
C PRO A 118 -21.11 4.03 -23.48
N HIS A 119 -22.44 3.84 -23.47
CA HIS A 119 -23.18 3.02 -24.44
C HIS A 119 -23.94 3.75 -25.57
N SER A 120 -24.46 2.93 -26.50
CA SER A 120 -25.66 3.13 -27.36
C SER A 120 -25.44 3.88 -28.69
N HIS A 121 -26.26 3.73 -29.75
CA HIS A 121 -27.69 3.37 -29.79
C HIS A 121 -28.17 2.75 -31.14
N LYS A 122 -29.21 1.88 -31.05
CA LYS A 122 -30.40 1.71 -31.93
C LYS A 122 -30.28 1.35 -33.43
N SER A 123 -31.42 0.85 -33.93
CA SER A 123 -31.67 0.06 -35.15
C SER A 123 -32.58 0.79 -36.18
N VAL A 124 -33.22 0.05 -37.11
CA VAL A 124 -34.30 0.44 -38.09
C VAL A 124 -33.75 0.85 -39.48
N ASN A 125 -34.17 0.36 -40.67
CA ASN A 125 -35.17 -0.67 -41.06
C ASN A 125 -34.88 -1.38 -42.44
N SER A 126 -35.71 -2.40 -42.75
CA SER A 126 -35.88 -3.29 -43.94
C SER A 126 -36.33 -2.56 -45.27
N PRO A 127 -36.62 -3.19 -46.47
CA PRO A 127 -36.95 -4.62 -46.76
C PRO A 127 -36.59 -5.31 -48.12
N HIS A 128 -36.94 -6.61 -48.22
CA HIS A 128 -37.15 -7.50 -49.41
C HIS A 128 -35.91 -8.12 -50.12
N SER A 129 -35.89 -9.39 -50.61
CA SER A 129 -36.90 -10.47 -50.65
C SER A 129 -36.34 -11.92 -50.71
N HIS A 130 -37.20 -12.89 -50.34
CA HIS A 130 -37.30 -14.31 -50.77
C HIS A 130 -36.28 -15.44 -50.45
N LYS A 131 -36.84 -16.46 -49.77
CA LYS A 131 -36.66 -17.94 -49.93
C LYS A 131 -35.44 -18.63 -49.32
N SER A 132 -35.58 -18.92 -48.01
CA SER A 132 -35.48 -20.26 -47.41
C SER A 132 -34.45 -21.26 -48.00
N LEU A 133 -33.31 -21.38 -47.33
CA LEU A 133 -32.63 -22.66 -47.12
C LEU A 133 -32.11 -22.71 -45.66
N HIS A 134 -32.23 -23.88 -45.03
CA HIS A 134 -31.89 -24.23 -43.64
C HIS A 134 -31.24 -23.17 -42.72
N ALA A 135 -32.00 -22.76 -41.69
CA ALA A 135 -31.49 -22.02 -40.55
C ALA A 135 -30.62 -22.90 -39.63
N HIS A 136 -29.38 -23.15 -40.03
CA HIS A 136 -28.31 -23.41 -39.06
C HIS A 136 -27.88 -22.08 -38.46
N THR A 137 -28.57 -21.66 -37.40
CA THR A 137 -28.06 -20.61 -36.51
C THR A 137 -26.75 -21.13 -35.92
N LEU A 138 -25.62 -20.63 -36.42
CA LEU A 138 -24.32 -20.77 -35.76
C LEU A 138 -24.47 -20.17 -34.36
N ARG A 139 -24.76 -21.03 -33.37
CA ARG A 139 -24.95 -20.60 -31.99
C ARG A 139 -23.57 -20.25 -31.45
N MET A 140 -23.21 -18.98 -31.55
CA MET A 140 -21.96 -18.47 -30.99
C MET A 140 -22.06 -18.47 -29.46
N VAL A 141 -20.96 -18.80 -28.78
CA VAL A 141 -20.85 -18.64 -27.32
C VAL A 141 -21.16 -17.18 -26.97
N PRO A 142 -22.02 -16.89 -25.97
CA PRO A 142 -22.25 -15.52 -25.52
C PRO A 142 -20.94 -14.85 -25.11
N LYS A 143 -20.68 -13.62 -25.60
CA LYS A 143 -19.45 -12.85 -25.27
C LYS A 143 -19.26 -12.60 -23.76
N ARG A 144 -20.36 -12.68 -23.00
CA ARG A 144 -20.39 -12.67 -21.54
C ARG A 144 -21.32 -13.78 -21.09
N ILE A 145 -20.95 -14.48 -20.04
CA ILE A 145 -21.83 -15.44 -19.36
C ILE A 145 -22.04 -14.94 -17.94
N TRP A 146 -23.31 -14.87 -17.52
CA TRP A 146 -23.68 -14.59 -16.14
C TRP A 146 -23.60 -15.85 -15.30
N LEU A 147 -23.12 -15.70 -14.08
CA LEU A 147 -22.91 -16.74 -13.10
C LEU A 147 -23.66 -16.37 -11.82
N SER A 148 -24.26 -17.35 -11.14
CA SER A 148 -24.90 -17.20 -9.84
C SER A 148 -24.30 -18.17 -8.81
N TYR A 149 -23.96 -17.65 -7.62
CA TYR A 149 -23.53 -18.44 -6.48
C TYR A 149 -24.05 -17.82 -5.18
N ASN A 150 -24.72 -18.58 -4.31
CA ASN A 150 -25.31 -18.10 -3.04
C ASN A 150 -26.06 -16.75 -3.18
N ASN A 151 -26.95 -16.64 -4.18
CA ASN A 151 -27.70 -15.43 -4.55
C ASN A 151 -26.86 -14.21 -4.96
N GLN A 152 -25.55 -14.36 -5.16
CA GLN A 152 -24.67 -13.34 -5.75
C GLN A 152 -24.50 -13.60 -7.25
N LEU A 153 -24.61 -12.53 -8.05
CA LEU A 153 -24.44 -12.54 -9.50
C LEU A 153 -23.09 -11.90 -9.88
N SER A 154 -22.31 -12.58 -10.72
CA SER A 154 -21.21 -11.97 -11.48
C SER A 154 -21.33 -12.32 -12.97
N CYS A 155 -20.49 -11.75 -13.82
CA CYS A 155 -20.36 -12.16 -15.22
C CYS A 155 -18.90 -12.26 -15.65
N VAL A 156 -18.62 -13.27 -16.46
CA VAL A 156 -17.29 -13.53 -17.03
C VAL A 156 -17.30 -13.24 -18.52
N LEU A 157 -16.22 -12.64 -19.01
CA LEU A 157 -15.97 -12.57 -20.45
C LEU A 157 -15.56 -13.95 -20.94
N THR A 158 -16.11 -14.40 -22.07
CA THR A 158 -15.76 -15.70 -22.69
C THR A 158 -14.64 -15.60 -23.71
N GLN A 159 -14.11 -14.40 -23.90
CA GLN A 159 -12.90 -14.18 -24.68
C GLN A 159 -11.74 -14.90 -23.96
N GLU A 160 -11.02 -15.75 -24.69
CA GLU A 160 -9.92 -16.60 -24.18
C GLU A 160 -10.33 -17.79 -23.29
N LEU A 161 -11.63 -18.13 -23.19
CA LEU A 161 -12.09 -19.37 -22.55
C LEU A 161 -12.43 -20.42 -23.61
N GLU A 162 -11.80 -21.60 -23.55
CA GLU A 162 -12.02 -22.68 -24.53
C GLU A 162 -12.95 -23.77 -23.98
N PHE A 163 -12.81 -24.13 -22.69
CA PHE A 163 -13.51 -25.26 -22.06
C PHE A 163 -14.36 -24.85 -20.85
N VAL A 164 -15.29 -25.72 -20.46
CA VAL A 164 -16.10 -25.57 -19.23
C VAL A 164 -15.21 -25.44 -17.98
N ILE A 165 -14.07 -26.14 -17.92
CA ILE A 165 -13.11 -26.01 -16.80
C ILE A 165 -12.49 -24.60 -16.71
N ASP A 166 -12.31 -23.89 -17.83
CA ASP A 166 -11.83 -22.51 -17.82
C ASP A 166 -12.91 -21.55 -17.31
N LEU A 167 -14.18 -21.83 -17.66
CA LEU A 167 -15.33 -21.10 -17.15
C LEU A 167 -15.52 -21.32 -15.63
N ALA A 168 -15.31 -22.54 -15.14
CA ALA A 168 -15.31 -22.86 -13.71
C ALA A 168 -14.13 -22.20 -12.97
N LYS A 169 -12.96 -22.10 -13.62
CA LYS A 169 -11.79 -21.37 -13.10
C LYS A 169 -12.04 -19.86 -13.02
N ALA A 170 -12.72 -19.29 -14.01
CA ALA A 170 -13.14 -17.90 -14.02
C ALA A 170 -14.18 -17.64 -12.90
N ALA A 171 -15.20 -18.49 -12.79
CA ALA A 171 -16.18 -18.46 -11.70
C ALA A 171 -15.51 -18.47 -10.31
N ARG A 172 -14.49 -19.34 -10.12
CA ARG A 172 -13.73 -19.37 -8.87
C ARG A 172 -13.05 -18.04 -8.52
N ASN A 173 -12.55 -17.33 -9.52
CA ASN A 173 -11.86 -16.05 -9.33
C ASN A 173 -12.86 -14.91 -9.06
N GLU A 174 -13.99 -14.90 -9.76
CA GLU A 174 -15.08 -13.93 -9.57
C GLU A 174 -15.69 -14.03 -8.16
N PHE A 175 -16.01 -15.24 -7.70
CA PHE A 175 -16.56 -15.47 -6.36
C PHE A 175 -15.47 -15.68 -5.30
N LEU A 176 -14.36 -14.95 -5.37
CA LEU A 176 -13.41 -14.86 -4.26
C LEU A 176 -13.98 -13.94 -3.17
N PRO A 177 -13.91 -14.33 -1.87
CA PRO A 177 -13.15 -15.44 -1.32
C PRO A 177 -13.87 -16.80 -1.32
N TYR A 178 -15.18 -16.85 -1.54
CA TYR A 178 -16.04 -18.01 -1.27
C TYR A 178 -15.58 -19.31 -1.94
N LEU A 179 -15.15 -19.25 -3.21
CA LEU A 179 -14.74 -20.45 -3.96
C LEU A 179 -13.23 -20.76 -3.88
N ARG A 180 -12.45 -20.01 -3.10
CA ARG A 180 -10.97 -20.06 -3.10
C ARG A 180 -10.39 -21.47 -2.87
N ASP A 181 -11.00 -22.21 -1.96
CA ASP A 181 -10.42 -23.44 -1.41
C ASP A 181 -10.90 -24.71 -2.13
N PHE A 182 -11.91 -24.60 -3.00
CA PHE A 182 -12.36 -25.66 -3.89
C PHE A 182 -11.36 -25.84 -5.06
N ALA A 183 -11.06 -27.09 -5.42
CA ALA A 183 -10.36 -27.32 -6.68
C ALA A 183 -11.30 -26.95 -7.84
N THR A 184 -10.75 -26.54 -8.98
CA THR A 184 -11.57 -26.18 -10.14
C THR A 184 -12.39 -27.38 -10.66
N SER A 185 -11.92 -28.61 -10.43
CA SER A 185 -12.65 -29.86 -10.65
C SER A 185 -13.92 -30.01 -9.80
N ASP A 186 -13.98 -29.31 -8.67
CA ASP A 186 -15.05 -29.42 -7.67
C ASP A 186 -16.06 -28.28 -7.83
N ILE A 187 -15.98 -27.51 -8.93
CA ILE A 187 -16.90 -26.42 -9.24
C ILE A 187 -17.69 -26.85 -10.47
N THR A 188 -18.96 -27.19 -10.28
CA THR A 188 -19.87 -27.59 -11.36
C THR A 188 -20.71 -26.41 -11.82
N LEU A 189 -20.97 -26.36 -13.12
CA LEU A 189 -21.78 -25.32 -13.75
C LEU A 189 -23.05 -25.95 -14.32
N HIS A 190 -24.20 -25.37 -14.00
CA HIS A 190 -25.52 -25.86 -14.38
C HIS A 190 -26.28 -24.77 -15.13
N VAL A 191 -27.08 -25.12 -16.13
CA VAL A 191 -27.83 -24.12 -16.94
C VAL A 191 -29.07 -23.56 -16.22
N ASP A 192 -29.55 -24.28 -15.20
CA ASP A 192 -30.61 -23.87 -14.27
C ASP A 192 -30.47 -24.68 -12.95
N GLU A 193 -31.48 -24.64 -12.07
CA GLU A 193 -31.43 -25.31 -10.76
C GLU A 193 -31.53 -26.84 -10.86
N ASP A 194 -32.22 -27.37 -11.87
CA ASP A 194 -32.55 -28.80 -12.01
C ASP A 194 -31.66 -29.52 -13.02
N ALA A 195 -30.95 -28.78 -13.89
CA ALA A 195 -30.08 -29.32 -14.92
C ALA A 195 -28.86 -30.10 -14.38
N GLU A 196 -28.42 -31.09 -15.15
CA GLU A 196 -27.15 -31.79 -14.91
C GLU A 196 -25.93 -30.85 -15.03
N ALA A 197 -24.81 -31.25 -14.42
CA ALA A 197 -23.57 -30.49 -14.51
C ALA A 197 -22.99 -30.54 -15.92
N LEU A 198 -22.58 -29.39 -16.45
CA LEU A 198 -21.80 -29.30 -17.69
C LEU A 198 -20.47 -30.06 -17.51
N ALA A 199 -20.17 -30.97 -18.45
CA ALA A 199 -18.94 -31.75 -18.41
C ALA A 199 -17.71 -30.84 -18.59
N THR A 200 -16.71 -30.99 -17.72
CA THR A 200 -15.59 -30.04 -17.57
C THR A 200 -14.68 -29.96 -18.78
N ASP A 201 -14.62 -31.02 -19.58
CA ASP A 201 -13.87 -31.19 -20.81
C ASP A 201 -14.63 -30.77 -22.08
N SER A 202 -15.92 -30.43 -21.97
CA SER A 202 -16.69 -29.91 -23.11
C SER A 202 -16.14 -28.56 -23.55
N ALA A 203 -15.92 -28.39 -24.86
CA ALA A 203 -15.57 -27.10 -25.43
C ALA A 203 -16.79 -26.16 -25.39
N LEU A 204 -16.59 -24.90 -24.99
CA LEU A 204 -17.68 -23.93 -24.88
C LEU A 204 -18.42 -23.74 -26.21
N ALA A 205 -17.72 -23.90 -27.33
CA ALA A 205 -18.29 -23.84 -28.68
C ALA A 205 -19.29 -24.99 -28.97
N GLU A 206 -19.06 -26.19 -28.44
CA GLU A 206 -19.93 -27.36 -28.65
C GLU A 206 -21.22 -27.23 -27.82
N ILE A 207 -21.10 -26.73 -26.59
CA ILE A 207 -22.24 -26.47 -25.69
C ILE A 207 -22.80 -25.05 -25.81
N ALA A 208 -22.34 -24.23 -26.77
CA ALA A 208 -22.80 -22.86 -26.99
C ALA A 208 -24.35 -22.77 -27.14
N ALA A 209 -24.94 -23.86 -27.61
CA ALA A 209 -26.37 -24.05 -27.68
C ALA A 209 -27.10 -23.97 -26.33
N GLN A 210 -26.49 -24.54 -25.29
CA GLN A 210 -26.99 -24.61 -23.92
C GLN A 210 -26.63 -23.33 -23.15
N LEU A 211 -25.48 -22.73 -23.45
CA LEU A 211 -24.99 -21.49 -22.82
C LEU A 211 -25.69 -20.21 -23.30
N SER A 212 -26.35 -20.24 -24.45
CA SER A 212 -27.01 -19.07 -25.06
C SER A 212 -27.93 -18.26 -24.11
N PRO A 213 -28.80 -18.88 -23.28
CA PRO A 213 -29.61 -18.17 -22.30
C PRO A 213 -28.79 -17.45 -21.22
N CYS A 214 -27.61 -17.99 -20.87
CA CYS A 214 -26.73 -17.44 -19.84
C CYS A 214 -26.00 -16.15 -20.27
N GLY A 215 -26.24 -15.68 -21.49
CA GLY A 215 -25.84 -14.34 -21.94
C GLY A 215 -26.56 -13.18 -21.24
N VAL A 216 -27.64 -13.44 -20.47
CA VAL A 216 -28.39 -12.41 -19.73
C VAL A 216 -28.53 -12.75 -18.24
N SER A 217 -28.53 -11.72 -17.39
CA SER A 217 -28.49 -11.85 -15.92
C SER A 217 -29.71 -12.52 -15.28
N LYS A 218 -30.82 -12.67 -16.02
CA LYS A 218 -32.05 -13.33 -15.55
C LYS A 218 -31.99 -14.85 -15.59
N THR A 219 -31.04 -15.42 -16.33
CA THR A 219 -30.88 -16.86 -16.56
C THR A 219 -29.40 -17.24 -16.43
N PRO A 220 -28.73 -16.93 -15.30
CA PRO A 220 -27.32 -17.19 -15.11
C PRO A 220 -27.02 -18.70 -15.09
N LEU A 221 -25.80 -19.09 -15.45
CA LEU A 221 -25.28 -20.39 -15.05
C LEU A 221 -25.22 -20.45 -13.52
N ILE A 222 -25.75 -21.52 -12.95
CA ILE A 222 -25.70 -21.76 -11.52
C ILE A 222 -24.39 -22.46 -11.22
N VAL A 223 -23.54 -21.78 -10.46
CA VAL A 223 -22.31 -22.35 -9.91
C VAL A 223 -22.73 -23.16 -8.70
N LYS A 224 -22.47 -24.47 -8.74
CA LYS A 224 -22.59 -25.35 -7.59
C LYS A 224 -21.19 -25.83 -7.21
N VAL A 225 -20.96 -25.92 -5.91
CA VAL A 225 -19.91 -26.77 -5.33
C VAL A 225 -20.62 -28.01 -4.78
N PRO A 226 -19.92 -29.14 -4.53
CA PRO A 226 -20.48 -30.28 -3.84
C PRO A 226 -21.30 -29.83 -2.63
N GLU A 227 -22.60 -30.11 -2.64
CA GLU A 227 -23.43 -29.96 -1.45
C GLU A 227 -22.73 -30.69 -0.31
N PHE A 228 -22.68 -30.06 0.87
CA PHE A 228 -22.20 -30.68 2.10
C PHE A 228 -23.20 -31.74 2.57
N LYS A 229 -23.26 -32.85 1.83
CA LYS A 229 -24.00 -34.05 2.19
C LYS A 229 -23.31 -34.70 3.36
N ALA A 230 -24.11 -35.08 4.36
CA ALA A 230 -23.63 -35.84 5.50
C ALA A 230 -22.88 -37.10 5.01
N GLY A 231 -21.64 -37.29 5.48
CA GLY A 231 -20.72 -38.32 4.99
C GLY A 231 -19.78 -37.87 3.87
N SER A 232 -19.65 -36.58 3.58
CA SER A 232 -18.64 -36.06 2.63
C SER A 232 -17.21 -36.34 3.09
N LYS A 233 -16.24 -36.44 2.17
CA LYS A 233 -14.81 -36.60 2.51
C LYS A 233 -14.25 -35.47 3.39
N VAL A 234 -14.83 -34.27 3.30
CA VAL A 234 -14.46 -33.11 4.15
C VAL A 234 -14.91 -33.36 5.58
N GLU A 235 -16.14 -33.81 5.77
CA GLU A 235 -16.68 -34.18 7.09
C GLU A 235 -15.97 -35.40 7.67
N GLU A 236 -15.63 -36.40 6.87
CA GLU A 236 -14.82 -37.54 7.31
C GLU A 236 -13.43 -37.10 7.79
N GLY A 237 -12.76 -36.23 7.02
CA GLY A 237 -11.48 -35.63 7.42
C GLY A 237 -11.58 -34.82 8.71
N LEU A 238 -12.65 -34.02 8.85
CA LEU A 238 -12.91 -33.20 10.04
C LEU A 238 -13.24 -34.04 11.27
N LEU A 239 -13.97 -35.16 11.10
CA LEU A 239 -14.27 -36.12 12.16
C LEU A 239 -13.00 -36.85 12.63
N ARG A 240 -12.12 -37.23 11.70
CA ARG A 240 -10.80 -37.79 12.03
C ARG A 240 -9.91 -36.78 12.74
N PHE A 241 -9.93 -35.50 12.32
CA PHE A 241 -9.24 -34.42 13.01
C PHE A 241 -9.73 -34.25 14.44
N TRP A 242 -11.05 -34.08 14.64
CA TRP A 242 -11.62 -33.88 15.98
C TRP A 242 -11.37 -35.07 16.92
N LYS A 243 -11.43 -36.31 16.41
CA LYS A 243 -11.11 -37.52 17.19
C LYS A 243 -9.62 -37.63 17.55
N ALA A 244 -8.71 -37.21 16.67
CA ALA A 244 -7.28 -37.23 16.93
C ALA A 244 -6.82 -36.09 17.86
N LEU A 245 -7.56 -34.97 17.88
CA LEU A 245 -7.18 -33.76 18.60
C LEU A 245 -6.93 -33.95 20.12
N PRO A 246 -7.80 -34.57 20.94
CA PRO A 246 -7.53 -34.74 22.36
C PRO A 246 -6.30 -35.64 22.66
N GLU A 247 -5.93 -36.51 21.71
CA GLU A 247 -4.76 -37.41 21.78
C GLU A 247 -3.50 -36.82 21.11
N ALA A 248 -3.59 -35.58 20.62
CA ALA A 248 -2.47 -34.85 20.02
C ALA A 248 -1.38 -34.62 21.07
N SER A 249 -0.13 -34.89 20.67
CA SER A 249 1.02 -34.81 21.56
C SER A 249 1.62 -33.41 21.50
N LEU A 250 1.74 -32.73 22.64
CA LEU A 250 2.51 -31.50 22.76
C LEU A 250 3.98 -31.89 22.87
N VAL A 251 4.71 -31.73 21.77
CA VAL A 251 6.14 -32.04 21.68
C VAL A 251 6.95 -30.80 22.02
N VAL A 252 7.91 -30.95 22.92
CA VAL A 252 8.89 -29.92 23.29
C VAL A 252 10.22 -30.26 22.63
N ASP A 253 10.77 -29.34 21.84
CA ASP A 253 12.04 -29.48 21.14
C ASP A 253 12.90 -28.21 21.39
N GLY A 254 13.77 -28.28 22.39
CA GLY A 254 14.46 -27.08 22.91
C GLY A 254 13.48 -26.12 23.62
N GLU A 255 13.49 -24.85 23.24
CA GLU A 255 12.54 -23.83 23.72
C GLU A 255 11.21 -23.83 22.93
N VAL A 256 11.01 -24.81 22.04
CA VAL A 256 9.94 -24.82 21.06
C VAL A 256 8.86 -25.83 21.42
N GLU A 257 7.61 -25.47 21.20
CA GLU A 257 6.47 -26.38 21.30
C GLU A 257 5.70 -26.52 19.99
N TYR A 258 5.27 -27.74 19.69
CA TYR A 258 4.29 -28.00 18.63
C TYR A 258 3.33 -29.12 19.03
N LEU A 259 2.07 -29.01 18.59
CA LEU A 259 1.12 -30.11 18.63
C LEU A 259 1.34 -31.02 17.42
N GLU A 260 1.45 -32.32 17.65
CA GLU A 260 1.51 -33.35 16.62
C GLU A 260 0.24 -34.22 16.66
N LEU A 261 -0.47 -34.27 15.52
CA LEU A 261 -1.66 -35.09 15.31
C LEU A 261 -1.28 -36.50 14.86
N LYS A 262 -1.88 -37.52 15.47
CA LYS A 262 -1.72 -38.91 15.03
C LYS A 262 -2.72 -39.24 13.91
N GLU A 263 -2.22 -39.77 12.79
CA GLU A 263 -3.01 -40.28 11.65
C GLU A 263 -4.03 -39.29 11.06
N SER A 264 -3.82 -38.00 11.25
CA SER A 264 -4.78 -36.95 10.94
C SER A 264 -4.10 -35.65 10.57
N TYR A 265 -4.85 -34.73 9.95
CA TYR A 265 -4.35 -33.44 9.48
C TYR A 265 -5.15 -32.30 10.12
N ILE A 266 -4.54 -31.13 10.26
CA ILE A 266 -5.17 -29.94 10.83
C ILE A 266 -6.45 -29.61 10.05
N LEU A 267 -7.58 -29.51 10.76
CA LEU A 267 -8.93 -29.30 10.20
C LEU A 267 -9.36 -30.36 9.16
N GLY A 268 -8.71 -31.53 9.12
CA GLY A 268 -8.89 -32.56 8.10
C GLY A 268 -8.19 -32.25 6.76
N ILE A 269 -7.45 -31.14 6.65
CA ILE A 269 -6.89 -30.63 5.40
C ILE A 269 -5.43 -31.04 5.26
N LYS A 270 -5.14 -32.03 4.42
CA LYS A 270 -3.76 -32.54 4.17
C LYS A 270 -2.73 -31.47 3.83
N LYS A 271 -3.13 -30.35 3.19
CA LYS A 271 -2.24 -29.23 2.86
C LYS A 271 -1.78 -28.41 4.08
N LEU A 272 -2.48 -28.49 5.21
CA LEU A 272 -2.10 -27.80 6.45
C LEU A 272 -1.12 -28.62 7.30
N GLY A 273 -0.88 -29.89 6.96
CA GLY A 273 -0.02 -30.79 7.72
C GLY A 273 -0.69 -31.40 8.94
N ASP A 274 0.09 -32.16 9.69
CA ASP A 274 -0.23 -32.88 10.93
C ASP A 274 0.36 -32.20 12.17
N ARG A 275 1.24 -31.20 11.99
CA ARG A 275 1.94 -30.46 13.05
C ARG A 275 1.56 -28.98 13.10
N LEU A 276 1.32 -28.46 14.29
CA LEU A 276 0.96 -27.07 14.57
C LEU A 276 1.94 -26.45 15.57
N LEU A 277 2.69 -25.43 15.17
CA LEU A 277 3.59 -24.72 16.08
C LEU A 277 2.80 -23.92 17.14
N VAL A 278 3.10 -24.15 18.41
CA VAL A 278 2.50 -23.43 19.55
C VAL A 278 3.36 -22.20 19.85
N ARG A 279 2.85 -21.02 19.52
CA ARG A 279 3.54 -19.75 19.76
C ARG A 279 3.41 -19.33 21.24
N PRO A 280 4.38 -18.61 21.83
CA PRO A 280 4.25 -18.04 23.18
C PRO A 280 2.96 -17.22 23.34
N ILE A 281 2.66 -16.35 22.36
CA ILE A 281 1.44 -15.54 22.34
C ILE A 281 0.14 -16.36 22.39
N TYR A 282 0.13 -17.63 21.95
CA TYR A 282 -1.07 -18.47 22.09
C TYR A 282 -1.33 -18.80 23.57
N LYS A 283 -0.28 -18.98 24.36
CA LYS A 283 -0.38 -19.22 25.81
C LYS A 283 -0.84 -17.96 26.52
N GLU A 284 -0.18 -16.83 26.26
CA GLU A 284 -0.54 -15.51 26.82
C GLU A 284 -2.02 -15.16 26.58
N LEU A 285 -2.53 -15.41 25.36
CA LEU A 285 -3.95 -15.23 25.03
C LEU A 285 -4.86 -16.17 25.84
N CYS A 286 -4.50 -17.45 25.99
CA CYS A 286 -5.29 -18.41 26.75
C CYS A 286 -5.26 -18.14 28.27
N GLU A 287 -4.12 -17.70 28.81
CA GLU A 287 -3.99 -17.26 30.20
C GLU A 287 -4.89 -16.06 30.48
N LEU A 288 -4.92 -15.08 29.57
CA LEU A 288 -5.84 -13.94 29.67
C LEU A 288 -7.32 -14.37 29.68
N PHE A 289 -7.70 -15.35 28.85
CA PHE A 289 -9.07 -15.90 28.83
C PHE A 289 -9.48 -16.63 30.11
N GLU A 290 -8.52 -17.09 30.93
CA GLU A 290 -8.80 -17.76 32.21
C GLU A 290 -8.78 -16.80 33.40
N VAL A 291 -8.11 -15.64 33.28
CA VAL A 291 -8.01 -14.61 34.32
C VAL A 291 -9.14 -13.57 34.21
N GLU A 292 -9.48 -13.16 32.99
CA GLU A 292 -10.46 -12.11 32.72
C GLU A 292 -11.87 -12.68 32.53
N GLY A 293 -12.87 -11.99 33.08
CA GLY A 293 -14.27 -12.46 33.11
C GLY A 293 -15.10 -12.14 31.87
N TYR A 294 -14.52 -12.10 30.67
CA TYR A 294 -15.25 -11.82 29.42
C TYR A 294 -15.71 -13.12 28.73
N ASP A 295 -16.94 -13.14 28.22
CA ASP A 295 -17.41 -14.24 27.35
C ASP A 295 -17.12 -14.02 25.86
N GLN A 296 -16.92 -12.77 25.40
CA GLN A 296 -16.76 -12.45 23.97
C GLN A 296 -15.33 -11.96 23.62
N TRP A 297 -14.55 -12.81 22.95
CA TRP A 297 -13.14 -12.54 22.63
C TRP A 297 -12.91 -12.34 21.13
N VAL A 298 -12.29 -11.23 20.73
CA VAL A 298 -11.88 -10.96 19.35
C VAL A 298 -10.36 -10.90 19.24
N VAL A 299 -9.74 -11.85 18.53
CA VAL A 299 -8.30 -11.84 18.25
C VAL A 299 -8.06 -11.43 16.79
N THR A 300 -7.44 -10.26 16.60
CA THR A 300 -7.10 -9.72 15.28
C THR A 300 -5.60 -9.51 15.08
N GLY A 301 -5.20 -8.90 13.95
CA GLY A 301 -3.80 -8.63 13.58
C GLY A 301 -3.53 -8.85 12.10
N THR A 302 -2.29 -8.65 11.64
CA THR A 302 -1.89 -8.76 10.22
C THR A 302 -2.40 -10.06 9.56
N PRO A 303 -2.98 -10.03 8.34
CA PRO A 303 -3.40 -11.25 7.63
C PRO A 303 -2.24 -12.21 7.36
N GLY A 304 -2.39 -13.49 7.73
CA GLY A 304 -1.40 -14.54 7.45
C GLY A 304 -0.41 -14.89 8.58
N ILE A 305 -0.59 -14.32 9.78
CA ILE A 305 0.23 -14.59 10.99
C ILE A 305 -0.21 -15.81 11.83
N GLY A 306 -1.13 -16.64 11.34
CA GLY A 306 -1.52 -17.88 12.05
C GLY A 306 -2.78 -17.82 12.93
N LYS A 307 -3.64 -16.79 12.84
CA LYS A 307 -4.90 -16.70 13.61
C LYS A 307 -5.79 -17.97 13.57
N THR A 308 -5.95 -18.56 12.39
CA THR A 308 -6.65 -19.85 12.19
C THR A 308 -5.96 -21.02 12.91
N PHE A 309 -4.65 -20.97 13.10
CA PHE A 309 -3.92 -21.98 13.88
C PHE A 309 -4.06 -21.73 15.39
N PHE A 310 -4.20 -20.47 15.82
CA PHE A 310 -4.57 -20.16 17.21
C PHE A 310 -5.95 -20.73 17.58
N SER A 311 -6.97 -20.59 16.72
CA SER A 311 -8.29 -21.18 16.99
C SER A 311 -8.23 -22.72 17.02
N VAL A 312 -7.40 -23.37 16.20
CA VAL A 312 -7.13 -24.82 16.30
C VAL A 312 -6.43 -25.20 17.61
N TYR A 313 -5.47 -24.40 18.08
CA TYR A 313 -4.84 -24.59 19.40
C TYR A 313 -5.88 -24.48 20.53
N TYR A 314 -6.82 -23.53 20.43
CA TYR A 314 -7.90 -23.42 21.40
C TYR A 314 -8.92 -24.57 21.32
N MET A 315 -9.23 -25.10 20.12
CA MET A 315 -9.99 -26.34 19.96
C MET A 315 -9.31 -27.52 20.67
N TRP A 316 -7.98 -27.60 20.64
CA TRP A 316 -7.23 -28.64 21.36
C TRP A 316 -7.42 -28.51 22.88
N ILE A 317 -7.33 -27.29 23.43
CA ILE A 317 -7.62 -27.03 24.85
C ILE A 317 -9.06 -27.43 25.20
N ALA A 318 -10.05 -27.05 24.38
CA ALA A 318 -11.45 -27.40 24.60
C ALA A 318 -11.69 -28.92 24.55
N ALA A 319 -11.13 -29.62 23.56
CA ALA A 319 -11.18 -31.08 23.44
C ALA A 319 -10.52 -31.78 24.64
N ARG A 320 -9.35 -31.28 25.09
CA ARG A 320 -8.63 -31.77 26.27
C ARG A 320 -9.42 -31.59 27.57
N LYS A 321 -10.19 -30.49 27.68
CA LYS A 321 -11.16 -30.22 28.76
C LYS A 321 -12.52 -30.94 28.57
N LYS A 322 -12.69 -31.71 27.49
CA LYS A 322 -13.94 -32.39 27.08
C LYS A 322 -15.14 -31.44 26.88
N LYS A 323 -14.90 -30.15 26.63
CA LYS A 323 -15.96 -29.20 26.26
C LYS A 323 -16.42 -29.46 24.82
N ALA A 324 -17.71 -29.23 24.56
CA ALA A 324 -18.22 -29.16 23.20
C ALA A 324 -17.73 -27.87 22.52
N VAL A 325 -17.60 -27.91 21.19
CA VAL A 325 -17.23 -26.74 20.37
C VAL A 325 -18.28 -26.54 19.29
N LEU A 326 -18.80 -25.33 19.11
CA LEU A 326 -19.40 -24.92 17.84
C LEU A 326 -18.34 -24.22 17.01
N TRP A 327 -17.99 -24.79 15.86
CA TRP A 327 -17.05 -24.17 14.94
C TRP A 327 -17.75 -23.59 13.71
N GLN A 328 -17.59 -22.28 13.50
CA GLN A 328 -18.00 -21.57 12.30
C GLN A 328 -16.76 -21.25 11.44
N ASN A 329 -16.67 -21.91 10.29
CA ASN A 329 -15.54 -21.81 9.36
C ASN A 329 -15.78 -20.69 8.32
N PRO A 330 -14.74 -19.94 7.90
CA PRO A 330 -14.83 -18.90 6.87
C PRO A 330 -15.32 -19.38 5.49
N PHE A 331 -15.42 -20.68 5.23
CA PHE A 331 -15.82 -21.26 3.93
C PHE A 331 -17.21 -21.93 3.91
N PHE A 332 -17.92 -22.05 5.05
CA PHE A 332 -19.29 -22.60 5.09
C PHE A 332 -20.35 -21.50 4.87
N PRO A 333 -21.62 -21.84 4.56
CA PRO A 333 -22.74 -20.89 4.61
C PRO A 333 -22.81 -20.17 5.96
N ASP A 334 -23.29 -18.92 5.97
CA ASP A 334 -23.32 -18.10 7.18
C ASP A 334 -24.21 -18.64 8.29
N ASP A 335 -25.19 -19.48 7.97
CA ASP A 335 -26.10 -20.09 8.93
C ASP A 335 -25.62 -21.44 9.49
N VAL A 336 -24.44 -21.96 9.11
CA VAL A 336 -24.00 -23.32 9.47
C VAL A 336 -22.76 -23.31 10.38
N CYS A 337 -22.87 -24.03 11.51
CA CYS A 337 -21.76 -24.41 12.37
C CYS A 337 -21.57 -25.94 12.40
N TYR A 338 -20.38 -26.40 12.78
CA TYR A 338 -20.17 -27.78 13.19
C TYR A 338 -20.16 -27.87 14.72
N LEU A 339 -21.12 -28.59 15.28
CA LEU A 339 -21.10 -29.01 16.67
C LEU A 339 -20.15 -30.21 16.80
N MET A 340 -19.08 -30.02 17.57
CA MET A 340 -18.04 -31.01 17.84
C MET A 340 -18.14 -31.46 19.30
N THR A 341 -18.28 -32.77 19.52
CA THR A 341 -18.55 -33.39 20.82
C THR A 341 -17.76 -34.68 20.99
N SER A 342 -17.74 -35.28 22.18
CA SER A 342 -17.16 -36.62 22.38
C SER A 342 -17.84 -37.72 21.55
N SER A 343 -19.10 -37.52 21.14
CA SER A 343 -19.84 -38.40 20.24
C SER A 343 -19.44 -38.28 18.76
N GLY A 344 -18.73 -37.21 18.36
CA GLY A 344 -18.37 -36.92 16.98
C GLY A 344 -18.73 -35.48 16.59
N ILE A 345 -18.86 -35.26 15.28
CA ILE A 345 -19.25 -33.96 14.70
C ILE A 345 -20.65 -34.06 14.08
N ALA A 346 -21.39 -32.96 14.08
CA ALA A 346 -22.64 -32.81 13.36
C ALA A 346 -22.78 -31.35 12.85
N PRO A 347 -23.32 -31.12 11.64
CA PRO A 347 -23.74 -29.78 11.24
C PRO A 347 -24.95 -29.34 12.05
N VAL A 348 -25.00 -28.06 12.42
CA VAL A 348 -26.08 -27.40 13.18
C VAL A 348 -26.33 -26.03 12.57
N ARG A 349 -27.59 -25.63 12.40
CA ARG A 349 -27.91 -24.27 11.96
C ARG A 349 -27.90 -23.28 13.13
N THR A 350 -27.40 -22.07 12.91
CA THR A 350 -27.31 -21.00 13.91
C THR A 350 -28.64 -20.27 14.16
N TRP A 351 -29.77 -20.83 13.74
CA TRP A 351 -31.10 -20.23 13.85
C TRP A 351 -32.17 -21.29 14.14
N GLY A 352 -33.19 -20.93 14.92
CA GLY A 352 -34.30 -21.82 15.27
C GLY A 352 -33.99 -22.74 16.48
N SER A 353 -34.92 -23.63 16.79
CA SER A 353 -34.87 -24.43 18.03
C SER A 353 -33.75 -25.49 18.10
N GLU A 354 -33.06 -25.76 16.99
CA GLU A 354 -31.91 -26.67 16.96
C GLU A 354 -30.75 -26.10 17.79
N ILE A 355 -30.39 -24.83 17.57
CA ILE A 355 -29.29 -24.19 18.30
C ILE A 355 -29.64 -24.00 19.78
N ASP A 356 -30.89 -23.65 20.12
CA ASP A 356 -31.34 -23.51 21.51
C ASP A 356 -31.15 -24.83 22.29
N GLY A 357 -31.54 -25.96 21.67
CA GLY A 357 -31.36 -27.29 22.25
C GLY A 357 -29.90 -27.71 22.38
N VAL A 358 -29.02 -27.23 21.49
CA VAL A 358 -27.57 -27.48 21.56
C VAL A 358 -26.93 -26.66 22.68
N LEU A 359 -27.21 -25.34 22.75
CA LEU A 359 -26.69 -24.45 23.79
C LEU A 359 -27.10 -24.94 25.19
N ALA A 360 -28.39 -25.22 25.39
CA ALA A 360 -28.93 -25.70 26.67
C ALA A 360 -28.38 -27.08 27.10
N LYS A 361 -27.95 -27.92 26.15
CA LYS A 361 -27.46 -29.28 26.44
C LYS A 361 -25.96 -29.37 26.67
N PHE A 362 -25.16 -28.52 26.01
CA PHE A 362 -23.72 -28.76 25.88
C PHE A 362 -22.80 -27.68 26.48
N ASP A 363 -23.29 -26.48 26.82
CA ASP A 363 -22.45 -25.31 27.19
C ASP A 363 -21.19 -25.16 26.29
N PRO A 364 -21.39 -25.00 24.97
CA PRO A 364 -20.29 -25.14 24.02
C PRO A 364 -19.43 -23.88 23.92
N VAL A 365 -18.14 -24.08 23.66
CA VAL A 365 -17.24 -23.01 23.21
C VAL A 365 -17.54 -22.69 21.75
N HIS A 366 -17.94 -21.46 21.44
CA HIS A 366 -18.16 -21.02 20.06
C HIS A 366 -16.85 -20.46 19.48
N ILE A 367 -16.45 -20.91 18.30
CA ILE A 367 -15.22 -20.50 17.62
C ILE A 367 -15.55 -20.07 16.20
N VAL A 368 -15.32 -18.81 15.89
CA VAL A 368 -15.61 -18.19 14.58
C VAL A 368 -14.30 -17.75 13.94
N ASP A 369 -14.06 -18.14 12.68
CA ASP A 369 -12.91 -17.64 11.91
C ASP A 369 -13.37 -16.80 10.70
N GLY A 370 -12.84 -15.59 10.60
CA GLY A 370 -12.88 -14.76 9.39
C GLY A 370 -14.21 -14.08 9.04
N ARG A 371 -15.23 -14.16 9.90
CA ARG A 371 -16.57 -13.55 9.69
C ARG A 371 -17.19 -13.04 10.99
N ALA A 372 -18.34 -12.37 10.91
CA ALA A 372 -19.08 -11.90 12.08
C ALA A 372 -19.79 -13.07 12.80
N PRO A 373 -19.72 -13.18 14.14
CA PRO A 373 -20.50 -14.15 14.90
C PRO A 373 -22.00 -13.84 14.84
N ASN A 374 -22.83 -14.87 14.63
CA ASN A 374 -24.29 -14.76 14.70
C ASN A 374 -24.83 -14.98 16.12
N LEU A 375 -24.09 -15.69 16.98
CA LEU A 375 -24.47 -16.01 18.35
C LEU A 375 -23.83 -15.00 19.32
N ARG A 376 -24.59 -14.56 20.34
CA ARG A 376 -24.15 -13.58 21.36
C ARG A 376 -24.16 -14.09 22.79
N ASN A 377 -25.04 -15.05 23.11
CA ASN A 377 -25.25 -15.56 24.47
C ASN A 377 -24.46 -16.85 24.73
N VAL A 378 -23.22 -16.92 24.24
CA VAL A 378 -22.34 -18.10 24.34
C VAL A 378 -20.90 -17.63 24.31
N TRP A 379 -20.04 -18.23 25.15
CA TRP A 379 -18.62 -17.92 25.16
C TRP A 379 -18.04 -18.11 23.75
N THR A 380 -17.50 -17.04 23.18
CA THR A 380 -17.17 -16.95 21.75
C THR A 380 -15.76 -16.41 21.52
N LEU A 381 -14.93 -17.20 20.84
CA LEU A 381 -13.65 -16.76 20.28
C LEU A 381 -13.79 -16.48 18.79
N LEU A 382 -13.75 -15.20 18.43
CA LEU A 382 -13.64 -14.71 17.06
C LEU A 382 -12.17 -14.48 16.69
N VAL A 383 -11.65 -15.22 15.71
CA VAL A 383 -10.34 -14.93 15.09
C VAL A 383 -10.55 -14.30 13.72
N THR A 384 -9.99 -13.10 13.46
CA THR A 384 -10.33 -12.37 12.22
C THR A 384 -9.26 -11.39 11.75
N SER A 385 -9.26 -11.06 10.46
CA SER A 385 -8.48 -9.93 9.90
C SER A 385 -8.96 -8.60 10.50
N PRO A 386 -8.19 -7.49 10.43
CA PRO A 386 -8.58 -6.20 11.02
C PRO A 386 -9.66 -5.47 10.20
N GLN A 387 -10.61 -6.21 9.62
CA GLN A 387 -11.73 -5.71 8.84
C GLN A 387 -12.87 -5.39 9.79
N HIS A 388 -13.19 -4.10 9.93
CA HIS A 388 -14.18 -3.57 10.87
C HIS A 388 -15.52 -4.31 10.82
N ASN A 389 -15.97 -4.64 9.61
CA ASN A 389 -17.25 -5.29 9.36
C ASN A 389 -17.39 -6.66 10.06
N HIS A 390 -16.28 -7.35 10.38
CA HIS A 390 -16.31 -8.67 11.02
C HIS A 390 -16.55 -8.62 12.54
N TYR A 391 -16.30 -7.50 13.22
CA TYR A 391 -16.33 -7.46 14.69
C TYR A 391 -16.98 -6.21 15.30
N HIS A 392 -17.20 -5.13 14.55
CA HIS A 392 -17.71 -3.87 15.14
C HIS A 392 -19.11 -3.94 15.74
N GLN A 393 -19.94 -4.94 15.39
CA GLN A 393 -21.24 -5.16 16.02
C GLN A 393 -21.16 -6.09 17.23
N PHE A 394 -20.06 -6.84 17.33
CA PHE A 394 -19.76 -7.77 18.42
C PHE A 394 -19.12 -6.98 19.57
N LEU A 395 -18.18 -6.09 19.26
CA LEU A 395 -17.58 -5.11 20.19
C LEU A 395 -18.52 -3.97 20.67
N LYS A 396 -19.84 -4.17 20.60
CA LYS A 396 -20.83 -3.26 21.20
C LYS A 396 -21.37 -3.77 22.53
N ASP A 397 -21.12 -5.04 22.84
CA ASP A 397 -21.58 -5.67 24.06
C ASP A 397 -20.49 -5.44 25.14
N ASP A 398 -20.86 -5.02 26.34
CA ASP A 398 -19.90 -4.66 27.41
C ASP A 398 -19.01 -5.84 27.87
N ASP A 399 -19.43 -7.05 27.54
CA ASP A 399 -18.79 -8.34 27.82
C ASP A 399 -17.81 -8.78 26.71
N SER A 400 -17.33 -7.83 25.92
CA SER A 400 -16.46 -8.10 24.76
C SER A 400 -15.10 -7.41 24.84
N ASN A 401 -14.06 -8.10 24.35
CA ASN A 401 -12.68 -7.61 24.38
C ASN A 401 -11.96 -7.85 23.04
N LEU A 402 -11.14 -6.88 22.61
CA LEU A 402 -10.40 -6.89 21.36
C LEU A 402 -8.90 -6.98 21.61
N LEU A 403 -8.28 -8.04 21.10
CA LEU A 403 -6.87 -8.37 21.27
C LEU A 403 -6.13 -8.40 19.93
N TYR A 404 -4.84 -8.08 19.97
CA TYR A 404 -3.96 -8.00 18.81
C TYR A 404 -2.82 -9.01 18.88
N MET A 405 -2.79 -9.93 17.91
CA MET A 405 -1.68 -10.87 17.76
C MET A 405 -0.62 -10.29 16.81
N PRO A 406 0.67 -10.27 17.19
CA PRO A 406 1.74 -9.74 16.37
C PRO A 406 2.17 -10.71 15.25
N PRO A 407 2.85 -10.18 14.20
CA PRO A 407 3.75 -10.92 13.35
C PRO A 407 4.73 -11.81 14.12
N TRP A 408 5.32 -12.74 13.41
CA TRP A 408 6.29 -13.68 13.94
C TRP A 408 7.66 -13.03 14.06
N SER A 409 8.42 -13.36 15.10
CA SER A 409 9.84 -13.07 15.14
C SER A 409 10.58 -13.87 14.05
N TYR A 410 11.83 -13.52 13.78
CA TYR A 410 12.64 -14.28 12.83
C TYR A 410 12.96 -15.68 13.39
N GLU A 411 13.18 -15.75 14.70
CA GLU A 411 13.47 -16.93 15.48
C GLU A 411 12.29 -17.91 15.47
N GLU A 412 11.05 -17.42 15.63
CA GLU A 412 9.82 -18.23 15.46
C GLU A 412 9.71 -18.79 14.04
N LEU A 413 10.11 -18.01 13.02
CA LEU A 413 10.07 -18.43 11.62
C LEU A 413 11.15 -19.48 11.29
N GLN A 414 12.38 -19.32 11.80
CA GLN A 414 13.47 -20.31 11.65
C GLN A 414 13.09 -21.63 12.31
N THR A 415 12.55 -21.54 13.53
CA THR A 415 11.98 -22.65 14.29
C THR A 415 10.89 -23.39 13.50
N CYS A 416 9.94 -22.64 12.95
CA CYS A 416 8.86 -23.18 12.13
C CYS A 416 9.37 -23.89 10.87
N LYS A 417 10.41 -23.33 10.23
CA LYS A 417 11.09 -24.00 9.13
C LYS A 417 11.75 -25.30 9.58
N ALA A 418 12.47 -25.32 10.70
CA ALA A 418 13.13 -26.53 11.18
C ALA A 418 12.15 -27.70 11.43
N ILE A 419 10.93 -27.41 11.90
CA ILE A 419 9.93 -28.43 12.26
C ILE A 419 9.00 -28.81 11.09
N LEU A 420 8.55 -27.82 10.30
CA LEU A 420 7.53 -27.99 9.25
C LEU A 420 8.10 -27.99 7.82
N TYR A 421 9.29 -27.41 7.61
CA TYR A 421 9.96 -27.32 6.30
C TYR A 421 11.47 -27.68 6.38
N PRO A 422 11.84 -28.83 6.99
CA PRO A 422 13.24 -29.19 7.22
C PRO A 422 14.04 -29.45 5.93
N ASP A 423 13.38 -29.89 4.86
CA ASP A 423 14.03 -30.16 3.57
C ASP A 423 14.27 -28.85 2.80
N GLU A 424 15.54 -28.49 2.59
CA GLU A 424 15.95 -27.37 1.74
C GLU A 424 15.41 -27.48 0.30
N ARG A 425 15.08 -28.68 -0.18
CA ARG A 425 14.45 -28.90 -1.50
C ARG A 425 12.98 -28.50 -1.54
N ILE A 426 12.36 -28.30 -0.37
CA ILE A 426 10.97 -27.83 -0.22
C ILE A 426 10.94 -26.32 0.06
N LEU A 427 11.87 -25.83 0.88
CA LEU A 427 12.05 -24.40 1.17
C LEU A 427 13.51 -24.12 1.53
N PRO A 428 14.32 -23.53 0.63
CA PRO A 428 15.66 -23.10 0.97
C PRO A 428 15.65 -22.01 2.05
N THR A 429 16.59 -22.09 2.98
CA THR A 429 16.81 -21.04 3.99
C THR A 429 17.11 -19.70 3.31
N THR A 430 17.97 -19.70 2.31
CA THR A 430 18.29 -18.52 1.46
C THR A 430 17.07 -17.82 0.87
N LEU A 431 16.07 -18.58 0.40
CA LEU A 431 14.82 -18.02 -0.12
C LEU A 431 13.95 -17.46 1.02
N MET A 432 13.83 -18.18 2.12
CA MET A 432 13.10 -17.76 3.30
C MET A 432 13.63 -16.42 3.84
N ASP A 433 14.94 -16.30 4.05
CA ASP A 433 15.63 -15.09 4.52
C ASP A 433 15.39 -13.90 3.58
N ARG A 434 15.44 -14.13 2.26
CA ARG A 434 15.14 -13.11 1.25
C ARG A 434 13.69 -12.64 1.31
N VAL A 435 12.73 -13.55 1.49
CA VAL A 435 11.32 -13.17 1.61
C VAL A 435 11.03 -12.48 2.95
N PHE A 436 11.65 -12.90 4.05
CA PHE A 436 11.55 -12.26 5.35
C PHE A 436 12.00 -10.79 5.32
N LYS A 437 13.11 -10.49 4.63
CA LYS A 437 13.60 -9.09 4.45
C LYS A 437 12.60 -8.14 3.81
N TRP A 438 11.55 -8.65 3.16
CA TRP A 438 10.49 -7.86 2.53
C TRP A 438 9.14 -7.95 3.26
N TYR A 439 8.72 -9.17 3.62
CA TYR A 439 7.41 -9.46 4.23
C TYR A 439 7.44 -9.56 5.76
N GLY A 440 8.61 -9.42 6.40
CA GLY A 440 8.77 -9.53 7.85
C GLY A 440 8.15 -10.81 8.42
N GLY A 441 7.57 -10.70 9.61
CA GLY A 441 6.97 -11.78 10.40
C GLY A 441 5.69 -12.42 9.86
N VAL A 442 5.54 -12.65 8.55
CA VAL A 442 4.28 -13.20 7.98
C VAL A 442 4.51 -14.58 7.33
N PRO A 443 4.33 -15.70 8.08
CA PRO A 443 4.55 -17.07 7.62
C PRO A 443 3.85 -17.44 6.32
N ARG A 444 2.66 -16.88 6.06
CA ARG A 444 1.92 -17.08 4.80
C ARG A 444 2.78 -16.75 3.57
N TYR A 445 3.61 -15.71 3.65
CA TYR A 445 4.51 -15.33 2.57
C TYR A 445 5.87 -16.01 2.72
N VAL A 446 6.48 -15.91 3.90
CA VAL A 446 7.86 -16.36 4.18
C VAL A 446 8.05 -17.87 4.09
N LEU A 447 7.04 -18.66 4.49
CA LEU A 447 7.10 -20.12 4.49
C LEU A 447 6.19 -20.72 3.41
N ALA A 448 4.87 -20.57 3.56
CA ALA A 448 3.90 -21.32 2.76
C ALA A 448 3.92 -20.93 1.27
N ARG A 449 3.87 -19.62 0.95
CA ARG A 449 3.94 -19.14 -0.43
C ARG A 449 5.34 -19.26 -1.01
N ALA A 450 6.39 -19.02 -0.23
CA ALA A 450 7.78 -19.24 -0.65
C ALA A 450 8.02 -20.68 -1.09
N SER A 451 7.66 -21.67 -0.27
CA SER A 451 7.77 -23.10 -0.62
C SER A 451 6.92 -23.47 -1.85
N THR A 452 5.67 -22.98 -1.90
CA THR A 452 4.78 -23.23 -3.04
C THR A 452 5.36 -22.69 -4.35
N GLU A 453 5.86 -21.45 -4.36
CA GLU A 453 6.47 -20.85 -5.54
C GLU A 453 7.82 -21.50 -5.89
N PHE A 454 8.64 -21.88 -4.90
CA PHE A 454 9.90 -22.60 -5.13
C PHE A 454 9.67 -23.89 -5.90
N LYS A 455 8.72 -24.72 -5.43
CA LYS A 455 8.31 -25.94 -6.12
C LYS A 455 7.74 -25.64 -7.52
N ARG A 456 6.87 -24.63 -7.66
CA ARG A 456 6.27 -24.24 -8.94
C ARG A 456 7.30 -23.70 -9.95
N LYS A 457 8.43 -23.16 -9.47
CA LYS A 457 9.54 -22.65 -10.28
C LYS A 457 10.67 -23.66 -10.47
N GLY A 458 10.42 -24.94 -10.19
CA GLY A 458 11.37 -26.02 -10.44
C GLY A 458 12.65 -25.91 -9.61
N GLY A 459 12.57 -25.33 -8.41
CA GLY A 459 13.72 -25.11 -7.53
C GLY A 459 14.56 -23.87 -7.85
N ASN A 460 14.05 -22.94 -8.68
CA ASN A 460 14.71 -21.66 -8.93
C ASN A 460 14.31 -20.61 -7.88
N GLU A 461 15.25 -20.26 -6.99
CA GLU A 461 15.01 -19.28 -5.91
C GLU A 461 14.66 -17.88 -6.41
N ASP A 462 15.34 -17.36 -7.44
CA ASP A 462 15.08 -16.01 -7.94
C ASP A 462 13.68 -15.89 -8.56
N ALA A 463 13.30 -16.86 -9.39
CA ALA A 463 11.97 -16.91 -10.00
C ALA A 463 10.86 -17.12 -8.95
N ALA A 464 11.15 -17.85 -7.87
CA ALA A 464 10.25 -18.03 -6.73
C ALA A 464 10.10 -16.73 -5.94
N PHE A 465 11.22 -16.12 -5.55
CA PHE A 465 11.28 -14.83 -4.86
C PHE A 465 10.49 -13.76 -5.63
N GLN A 466 10.71 -13.62 -6.94
CA GLN A 466 9.96 -12.68 -7.78
C GLN A 466 8.46 -12.99 -7.82
N ALA A 467 8.06 -14.26 -7.85
CA ALA A 467 6.65 -14.65 -7.84
C ALA A 467 5.95 -14.44 -6.48
N VAL A 468 6.67 -14.55 -5.37
CA VAL A 468 6.22 -14.14 -4.03
C VAL A 468 6.13 -12.62 -3.94
N ASN A 469 7.19 -11.90 -4.35
CA ASN A 469 7.33 -10.47 -4.13
C ASN A 469 6.46 -9.60 -5.05
N ARG A 470 6.05 -10.10 -6.23
CA ARG A 470 5.18 -9.38 -7.18
C ARG A 470 4.00 -8.68 -6.47
N SER A 471 3.31 -9.41 -5.59
CA SER A 471 2.14 -8.90 -4.86
C SER A 471 2.45 -7.80 -3.84
N LEU A 472 3.69 -7.71 -3.36
CA LEU A 472 4.16 -6.62 -2.50
C LEU A 472 4.63 -5.44 -3.34
N THR A 473 5.37 -5.68 -4.42
CA THR A 473 5.76 -4.65 -5.39
C THR A 473 4.54 -3.95 -5.99
N GLU A 474 3.49 -4.68 -6.34
CA GLU A 474 2.18 -4.13 -6.74
C GLU A 474 1.56 -3.23 -5.65
N ALA A 475 1.68 -3.62 -4.37
CA ALA A 475 1.11 -2.85 -3.26
C ALA A 475 1.92 -1.58 -2.96
N ILE A 476 3.25 -1.65 -3.02
CA ILE A 476 4.18 -0.52 -2.91
C ILE A 476 3.90 0.51 -4.03
N ASN A 477 3.63 0.04 -5.25
CA ASN A 477 3.39 0.90 -6.41
C ASN A 477 1.91 1.34 -6.60
N ARG A 478 0.98 0.94 -5.72
CA ARG A 478 -0.47 1.20 -5.92
C ARG A 478 -0.88 2.66 -5.61
N GLY A 479 -0.10 3.35 -4.78
CA GLY A 479 -0.35 4.74 -4.35
C GLY A 479 0.69 5.20 -3.34
N GLY A 480 0.67 6.49 -3.00
CA GLY A 480 1.67 7.08 -2.10
C GLY A 480 1.54 6.61 -0.66
N ILE A 481 2.49 7.01 0.21
CA ILE A 481 2.45 6.71 1.66
C ILE A 481 1.08 7.06 2.28
N MET A 482 0.52 8.20 1.90
CA MET A 482 -0.78 8.65 2.40
C MET A 482 -1.94 7.76 1.97
N ASP A 483 -1.85 7.12 0.80
CA ASP A 483 -2.90 6.22 0.30
C ASP A 483 -2.80 4.84 0.96
N ALA A 484 -1.59 4.36 1.25
CA ALA A 484 -1.38 3.16 2.07
C ALA A 484 -1.93 3.36 3.50
N ILE A 485 -1.69 4.52 4.12
CA ILE A 485 -2.24 4.86 5.45
C ILE A 485 -3.76 4.98 5.40
N LYS A 486 -4.33 5.70 4.41
CA LYS A 486 -5.79 5.83 4.25
C LYS A 486 -6.46 4.48 4.00
N ALA A 487 -5.89 3.61 3.16
CA ALA A 487 -6.43 2.28 2.88
C ALA A 487 -6.40 1.34 4.10
N TYR A 488 -5.45 1.54 5.02
CA TYR A 488 -5.48 0.89 6.32
C TYR A 488 -6.60 1.49 7.21
N GLN A 489 -6.66 2.82 7.31
CA GLN A 489 -7.63 3.55 8.15
C GLN A 489 -9.08 3.40 7.71
N SER A 490 -9.36 3.21 6.41
CA SER A 490 -10.70 3.01 5.88
C SER A 490 -11.30 1.66 6.32
N LYS A 491 -10.47 0.71 6.77
CA LYS A 491 -10.86 -0.64 7.20
C LYS A 491 -11.71 -1.41 6.15
N THR A 492 -11.60 -1.02 4.88
CA THR A 492 -12.30 -1.59 3.72
C THR A 492 -11.55 -2.75 3.08
N THR A 493 -12.16 -3.44 2.13
CA THR A 493 -11.53 -4.50 1.32
C THR A 493 -10.31 -4.02 0.52
N ASP A 494 -10.21 -2.72 0.19
CA ASP A 494 -9.01 -2.10 -0.39
C ASP A 494 -7.79 -2.10 0.56
N GLY A 495 -8.01 -2.20 1.86
CA GLY A 495 -6.95 -2.34 2.88
C GLY A 495 -6.10 -3.61 2.73
N GLN A 496 -6.53 -4.58 1.92
CA GLN A 496 -5.77 -5.80 1.60
C GLN A 496 -4.38 -5.51 1.01
N TYR A 497 -4.18 -4.38 0.34
CA TYR A 497 -2.86 -3.95 -0.15
C TYR A 497 -2.06 -3.25 0.96
N SER A 498 -2.70 -2.40 1.77
CA SER A 498 -2.01 -1.75 2.92
C SER A 498 -1.48 -2.79 3.92
N HIS A 499 -2.18 -3.89 4.15
CA HIS A 499 -1.73 -4.98 5.02
C HIS A 499 -0.48 -5.74 4.52
N ARG A 500 0.00 -5.49 3.30
CA ARG A 500 1.27 -6.03 2.79
C ARG A 500 2.45 -5.09 3.07
N VAL A 501 2.19 -3.80 3.24
CA VAL A 501 3.22 -2.76 3.47
C VAL A 501 3.22 -2.23 4.91
N ILE A 502 2.10 -2.34 5.63
CA ILE A 502 1.91 -1.92 7.02
C ILE A 502 1.40 -3.12 7.82
N HIS A 503 2.07 -3.39 8.94
CA HIS A 503 1.71 -4.46 9.88
C HIS A 503 1.24 -3.89 11.23
N ILE A 504 0.41 -4.68 11.90
CA ILE A 504 -0.05 -4.46 13.27
C ILE A 504 0.91 -5.19 14.20
N PHE A 505 1.61 -4.49 15.08
CA PHE A 505 2.50 -5.07 16.10
C PHE A 505 1.95 -4.82 17.51
N SER A 506 2.35 -5.64 18.48
CA SER A 506 2.04 -5.43 19.90
C SER A 506 2.46 -4.03 20.34
N HIS A 507 1.66 -3.36 21.16
CA HIS A 507 2.03 -2.05 21.68
C HIS A 507 3.27 -2.13 22.60
N PRO A 508 4.15 -1.11 22.65
CA PRO A 508 5.33 -1.14 23.53
C PRO A 508 5.03 -1.24 25.04
N SER A 509 3.77 -1.08 25.49
CA SER A 509 3.37 -1.38 26.88
C SER A 509 3.24 -2.87 27.18
N GLY A 510 3.20 -3.74 26.17
CA GLY A 510 2.93 -5.17 26.31
C GLY A 510 1.44 -5.54 26.42
N GLU A 511 0.54 -4.55 26.50
CA GLU A 511 -0.90 -4.81 26.56
C GLU A 511 -1.44 -5.39 25.26
N LEU A 512 -2.08 -6.56 25.34
CA LEU A 512 -2.66 -7.27 24.20
C LEU A 512 -3.86 -6.55 23.55
N THR A 513 -4.50 -5.64 24.30
CA THR A 513 -5.60 -4.78 23.83
C THR A 513 -5.11 -3.59 22.99
N GLN A 514 -3.81 -3.29 23.00
CA GLN A 514 -3.21 -2.18 22.28
C GLN A 514 -2.31 -2.67 21.15
N PHE A 515 -2.18 -1.85 20.10
CA PHE A 515 -1.26 -2.11 18.99
C PHE A 515 -0.53 -0.85 18.56
N HIS A 516 0.57 -1.02 17.84
CA HIS A 516 1.15 0.04 17.01
C HIS A 516 1.26 -0.42 15.55
N LEU A 517 1.39 0.55 14.65
CA LEU A 517 1.63 0.29 13.23
C LEU A 517 3.10 0.48 12.91
N SER A 518 3.64 -0.43 12.11
CA SER A 518 4.98 -0.32 11.54
C SER A 518 4.98 -0.78 10.09
N TRP A 519 6.03 -0.42 9.35
CA TRP A 519 6.26 -0.96 8.01
C TRP A 519 6.45 -2.48 8.06
N ALA A 520 6.14 -3.16 6.96
CA ALA A 520 6.26 -4.61 6.87
C ALA A 520 7.70 -5.11 7.07
N SER A 521 8.68 -4.29 6.68
CA SER A 521 10.13 -4.50 6.84
C SER A 521 10.88 -3.18 6.58
N ASP A 522 12.17 -3.13 6.93
CA ASP A 522 13.05 -2.00 6.61
C ASP A 522 13.22 -1.78 5.09
N GLN A 523 13.14 -2.85 4.28
CA GLN A 523 13.15 -2.74 2.81
C GLN A 523 11.90 -2.01 2.32
N VAL A 524 10.72 -2.38 2.85
CA VAL A 524 9.46 -1.69 2.53
C VAL A 524 9.50 -0.24 3.00
N ALA A 525 10.00 0.03 4.21
CA ALA A 525 10.18 1.40 4.71
C ALA A 525 11.06 2.22 3.74
N THR A 526 12.19 1.65 3.30
CA THR A 526 13.13 2.29 2.38
C THR A 526 12.50 2.60 1.02
N GLU A 527 11.80 1.65 0.40
CA GLU A 527 11.16 1.88 -0.91
C GLU A 527 9.98 2.85 -0.81
N MET A 528 9.15 2.77 0.24
CA MET A 528 8.06 3.72 0.46
C MET A 528 8.60 5.16 0.68
N SER A 529 9.71 5.32 1.41
CA SER A 529 10.39 6.62 1.57
C SER A 529 10.89 7.18 0.23
N LYS A 530 11.51 6.35 -0.62
CA LYS A 530 11.94 6.77 -1.98
C LYS A 530 10.76 7.24 -2.84
N ILE A 531 9.64 6.51 -2.81
CA ILE A 531 8.42 6.88 -3.55
C ILE A 531 7.89 8.22 -3.06
N TYR A 532 7.77 8.40 -1.75
CA TYR A 532 7.30 9.65 -1.16
C TYR A 532 8.21 10.84 -1.47
N GLU A 533 9.54 10.66 -1.45
CA GLU A 533 10.49 11.67 -1.89
C GLU A 533 10.32 12.04 -3.37
N GLN A 534 10.05 11.07 -4.25
CA GLN A 534 9.80 11.30 -5.67
C GLN A 534 8.46 12.01 -5.89
N GLU A 535 7.40 11.62 -5.18
CA GLU A 535 6.09 12.29 -5.19
C GLU A 535 6.19 13.74 -4.73
N LEU A 536 6.90 14.01 -3.62
CA LEU A 536 7.14 15.37 -3.13
C LEU A 536 7.90 16.22 -4.16
N ARG A 537 9.00 15.71 -4.72
CA ARG A 537 9.77 16.39 -5.78
C ARG A 537 8.89 16.67 -7.02
N PHE A 538 8.10 15.68 -7.46
CA PHE A 538 7.19 15.82 -8.61
C PHE A 538 6.08 16.85 -8.35
N ASN A 539 5.46 16.83 -7.16
CA ASN A 539 4.42 17.78 -6.78
C ASN A 539 4.94 19.22 -6.70
N ILE A 540 6.13 19.44 -6.11
CA ILE A 540 6.79 20.76 -6.10
C ILE A 540 7.05 21.23 -7.54
N LEU A 541 7.60 20.38 -8.41
CA LEU A 541 7.87 20.72 -9.81
C LEU A 541 6.60 21.01 -10.63
N ASN A 542 5.51 20.28 -10.40
CA ASN A 542 4.24 20.54 -11.08
C ASN A 542 3.60 21.86 -10.62
N LEU A 543 3.62 22.16 -9.32
CA LEU A 543 3.17 23.44 -8.80
C LEU A 543 4.01 24.59 -9.36
N LEU A 544 5.34 24.42 -9.46
CA LEU A 544 6.25 25.38 -10.08
C LEU A 544 5.97 25.67 -11.55
N ARG A 545 5.43 24.70 -12.30
CA ARG A 545 5.02 24.88 -13.71
C ARG A 545 3.66 25.54 -13.85
N ASN A 546 2.73 25.21 -12.95
CA ASN A 546 1.31 25.58 -13.08
C ASN A 546 0.98 26.93 -12.42
N PHE A 547 1.78 27.42 -11.47
CA PHE A 547 1.56 28.75 -10.89
C PHE A 547 2.03 29.88 -11.83
N PRO A 548 1.28 31.00 -11.95
CA PRO A 548 1.67 32.14 -12.77
C PRO A 548 3.06 32.71 -12.41
N ASP A 549 3.76 33.22 -13.42
CA ASP A 549 4.99 34.00 -13.24
C ASP A 549 4.71 35.17 -12.27
N GLY A 550 5.65 35.45 -11.36
CA GLY A 550 5.53 36.52 -10.37
C GLY A 550 4.63 36.22 -9.15
N SER A 551 3.99 35.04 -9.07
CA SER A 551 3.23 34.68 -7.86
C SER A 551 4.14 34.37 -6.66
N ASN A 552 3.79 34.89 -5.47
CA ASN A 552 4.55 34.68 -4.23
C ASN A 552 4.73 33.18 -3.89
N PHE A 553 3.70 32.35 -4.14
CA PHE A 553 3.77 30.91 -3.93
C PHE A 553 4.80 30.23 -4.85
N ARG A 554 4.86 30.59 -6.14
CA ARG A 554 5.88 30.06 -7.06
C ARG A 554 7.29 30.46 -6.65
N ARG A 555 7.47 31.69 -6.16
CA ARG A 555 8.74 32.14 -5.57
C ARG A 555 9.13 31.25 -4.37
N MET A 556 8.24 31.06 -3.40
CA MET A 556 8.49 30.23 -2.20
C MET A 556 8.85 28.78 -2.57
N LEU A 557 8.12 28.16 -3.50
CA LEU A 557 8.40 26.81 -3.97
C LEU A 557 9.75 26.73 -4.72
N PHE A 558 10.12 27.77 -5.46
CA PHE A 558 11.35 27.78 -6.24
C PHE A 558 12.57 27.99 -5.35
N GLU A 559 12.45 28.82 -4.31
CA GLU A 559 13.45 28.94 -3.25
C GLU A 559 13.73 27.59 -2.58
N ILE A 560 12.71 26.80 -2.25
CA ILE A 560 12.87 25.45 -1.68
C ILE A 560 13.58 24.51 -2.65
N HIS A 561 13.11 24.45 -3.90
CA HIS A 561 13.70 23.58 -4.94
C HIS A 561 15.16 23.92 -5.22
N ALA A 562 15.46 25.19 -5.46
CA ALA A 562 16.81 25.69 -5.72
C ALA A 562 17.77 25.46 -4.53
N GLN A 563 17.29 25.63 -3.29
CA GLN A 563 18.09 25.36 -2.08
C GLN A 563 18.46 23.89 -1.92
N ASN A 564 17.56 22.97 -2.30
CA ASN A 564 17.84 21.53 -2.24
C ASN A 564 18.82 21.13 -3.35
N VAL A 565 18.56 21.56 -4.59
CA VAL A 565 19.44 21.28 -5.74
C VAL A 565 20.86 21.84 -5.55
N LEU A 566 21.02 23.05 -5.02
CA LEU A 566 22.35 23.63 -4.75
C LEU A 566 23.09 22.98 -3.57
N GLN A 567 22.37 22.32 -2.65
CA GLN A 567 22.95 21.53 -1.56
C GLN A 567 23.37 20.14 -2.04
N GLU A 568 22.51 19.45 -2.80
CA GLU A 568 22.80 18.17 -3.45
C GLU A 568 24.02 18.29 -4.40
N GLY A 569 24.21 19.48 -4.99
CA GLY A 569 25.34 19.79 -5.85
C GLY A 569 25.16 19.28 -7.28
N GLY A 570 26.27 19.13 -8.00
CA GLY A 570 26.28 18.74 -9.41
C GLY A 570 26.76 19.87 -10.33
N THR A 571 26.45 19.74 -11.62
CA THR A 571 26.93 20.65 -12.67
C THR A 571 25.80 21.53 -13.20
N PHE A 572 25.98 22.84 -13.10
CA PHE A 572 25.00 23.88 -13.41
C PHE A 572 25.43 24.68 -14.64
N GLN A 573 24.44 25.11 -15.43
CA GLN A 573 24.66 26.08 -16.49
C GLN A 573 24.66 27.48 -15.88
N VAL A 574 25.69 28.26 -16.22
CA VAL A 574 25.87 29.64 -15.79
C VAL A 574 26.31 30.52 -16.96
N ARG A 575 25.93 31.79 -16.92
CA ARG A 575 26.42 32.82 -17.86
C ARG A 575 26.66 34.14 -17.13
N PRO A 576 27.68 34.92 -17.53
CA PRO A 576 27.88 36.26 -16.98
C PRO A 576 26.74 37.20 -17.42
N LEU A 577 26.55 38.27 -16.66
CA LEU A 577 25.60 39.34 -16.92
C LEU A 577 26.34 40.67 -17.03
N GLY A 578 26.07 41.47 -18.07
CA GLY A 578 26.81 42.72 -18.32
C GLY A 578 26.00 43.80 -19.05
N GLU A 579 26.59 44.98 -19.20
CA GLU A 579 25.97 46.08 -19.96
C GLU A 579 25.91 45.73 -21.46
N GLY A 580 24.69 45.48 -21.96
CA GLY A 580 24.43 45.18 -23.38
C GLY A 580 23.93 43.76 -23.69
N ASP A 581 23.59 42.94 -22.69
CA ASP A 581 23.07 41.57 -22.88
C ASP A 581 21.91 41.50 -23.91
N PRO A 582 21.90 40.51 -24.84
CA PRO A 582 22.49 39.18 -24.67
C PRO A 582 23.51 38.73 -25.75
N ARG A 583 24.47 37.88 -25.34
CA ARG A 583 25.18 36.95 -26.26
C ARG A 583 24.96 35.51 -25.80
N SER A 584 24.19 34.72 -26.53
CA SER A 584 23.95 33.28 -26.26
C SER A 584 25.14 32.41 -26.71
N GLY A 585 26.37 32.84 -26.40
CA GLY A 585 27.59 32.35 -27.06
C GLY A 585 28.21 31.09 -26.45
N GLN A 586 28.10 30.90 -25.13
CA GLN A 586 28.68 29.78 -24.39
C GLN A 586 27.98 29.65 -23.03
N ASP A 587 27.17 28.60 -22.86
CA ASP A 587 26.74 28.18 -21.53
C ASP A 587 27.94 27.58 -20.79
N ILE A 588 28.46 28.34 -19.82
CA ILE A 588 29.58 27.90 -18.99
C ILE A 588 29.02 26.89 -17.98
N LYS A 589 29.75 25.80 -17.75
CA LYS A 589 29.40 24.81 -16.73
C LYS A 589 30.22 25.07 -15.48
N ILE A 590 29.55 25.22 -14.34
CA ILE A 590 30.18 25.20 -13.02
C ILE A 590 29.76 23.93 -12.28
N THR A 591 30.67 23.33 -11.53
CA THR A 591 30.36 22.17 -10.69
C THR A 591 30.54 22.55 -9.23
N PHE A 592 29.52 22.28 -8.43
CA PHE A 592 29.56 22.39 -6.97
C PHE A 592 29.43 20.98 -6.36
N PRO A 593 30.27 20.58 -5.39
CA PRO A 593 30.08 19.33 -4.66
C PRO A 593 28.72 19.25 -3.93
N ALA A 594 28.37 18.08 -3.41
CA ALA A 594 27.36 18.02 -2.34
C ALA A 594 27.94 18.70 -1.08
N ALA A 595 27.18 19.57 -0.41
CA ALA A 595 27.64 20.30 0.77
C ALA A 595 26.71 20.14 1.96
N GLU A 596 27.28 20.20 3.17
CA GLU A 596 26.51 20.31 4.41
C GLU A 596 25.77 21.66 4.43
N ARG A 597 24.47 21.65 4.73
CA ARG A 597 23.68 22.88 4.92
C ARG A 597 23.77 23.33 6.37
N ARG A 598 24.23 24.56 6.61
CA ARG A 598 24.19 25.22 7.92
C ARG A 598 23.39 26.50 7.88
N THR A 599 22.76 26.83 9.01
CA THR A 599 22.07 28.10 9.20
C THR A 599 22.89 29.04 10.07
N PHE A 600 22.81 30.35 9.82
CA PHE A 600 23.49 31.37 10.63
C PHE A 600 22.54 32.52 11.01
N ILE A 601 22.72 33.11 12.19
CA ILE A 601 21.99 34.30 12.63
C ILE A 601 22.75 35.57 12.27
N THR A 602 24.08 35.57 12.44
CA THR A 602 24.97 36.69 12.11
C THR A 602 26.16 36.24 11.26
N TYR A 603 26.79 37.18 10.55
CA TYR A 603 27.82 36.85 9.55
C TYR A 603 29.12 36.32 10.17
N GLU A 604 29.37 36.60 11.46
CA GLU A 604 30.52 36.13 12.23
C GLU A 604 30.55 34.59 12.39
N GLU A 605 29.41 33.91 12.23
CA GLU A 605 29.30 32.45 12.24
C GLU A 605 29.77 31.80 10.92
N VAL A 606 29.85 32.58 9.83
CA VAL A 606 30.01 32.06 8.46
C VAL A 606 31.48 31.95 8.08
N ASN A 607 31.93 30.72 7.82
CA ASN A 607 33.26 30.45 7.24
C ASN A 607 33.14 30.08 5.75
N LEU A 608 33.63 30.96 4.87
CA LEU A 608 33.66 30.74 3.42
C LEU A 608 34.93 30.04 2.91
N ARG A 609 35.88 29.66 3.79
CA ARG A 609 37.06 28.85 3.41
C ARG A 609 36.75 27.35 3.31
N THR A 610 35.60 26.94 3.84
CA THR A 610 35.09 25.56 3.79
C THR A 610 33.93 25.45 2.81
N ASP A 611 33.80 24.31 2.12
CA ASP A 611 32.67 24.05 1.21
C ASP A 611 31.38 23.68 1.98
N VAL A 612 30.85 24.67 2.68
CA VAL A 612 29.62 24.62 3.47
C VAL A 612 28.59 25.54 2.83
N PHE A 613 27.33 25.09 2.78
CA PHE A 613 26.22 25.81 2.20
C PHE A 613 25.44 26.54 3.30
N TRP A 614 25.62 27.85 3.37
CA TRP A 614 25.13 28.70 4.46
C TRP A 614 23.82 29.41 4.09
N LYS A 615 22.81 29.30 4.96
CA LYS A 615 21.50 29.95 4.84
C LYS A 615 21.22 30.89 6.03
N PRO A 616 20.86 32.16 5.83
CA PRO A 616 20.51 33.05 6.94
C PRO A 616 19.19 32.63 7.61
N CYS A 617 19.14 32.70 8.94
CA CYS A 617 17.92 32.47 9.72
C CYS A 617 16.88 33.59 9.55
N SER A 618 17.33 34.83 9.30
CA SER A 618 16.46 36.00 9.20
C SER A 618 16.35 36.55 7.77
N PRO A 619 15.11 36.80 7.27
CA PRO A 619 14.90 37.52 6.01
C PRO A 619 15.49 38.93 5.98
N THR A 620 15.84 39.54 7.13
CA THR A 620 16.38 40.91 7.21
C THR A 620 17.82 41.05 6.71
N LEU A 621 18.54 39.94 6.54
CA LEU A 621 19.85 39.92 5.85
C LEU A 621 19.71 40.07 4.32
N ALA A 622 18.51 39.81 3.79
CA ALA A 622 17.79 40.36 2.61
C ALA A 622 18.48 40.71 1.26
N SER A 623 19.81 40.67 1.14
CA SER A 623 20.56 40.94 -0.08
C SER A 623 21.15 39.69 -0.71
N ILE A 624 21.20 38.59 0.05
CA ILE A 624 21.79 37.32 -0.34
C ILE A 624 20.95 36.26 0.36
N ASP A 625 20.45 35.31 -0.42
CA ASP A 625 19.60 34.24 0.09
C ASP A 625 20.46 33.06 0.57
N LEU A 626 21.65 32.86 -0.01
CA LEU A 626 22.60 31.79 0.34
C LEU A 626 24.06 32.21 0.12
N LEU A 627 24.96 31.63 0.91
CA LEU A 627 26.42 31.77 0.75
C LEU A 627 27.07 30.38 0.63
N ARG A 628 28.15 30.26 -0.14
CA ARG A 628 28.95 29.02 -0.23
C ARG A 628 30.43 29.33 -0.44
N GLY A 629 31.30 28.58 0.22
CA GLY A 629 32.74 28.69 0.01
C GLY A 629 33.21 28.10 -1.35
N PRO A 630 34.35 28.56 -1.90
CA PRO A 630 34.96 29.87 -1.67
C PRO A 630 34.22 30.96 -2.48
N ALA A 631 33.99 32.12 -1.86
CA ALA A 631 33.57 33.37 -2.51
C ALA A 631 32.23 33.40 -3.30
N ASN A 632 31.32 32.42 -3.14
CA ASN A 632 30.06 32.36 -3.90
C ASN A 632 28.87 32.92 -3.11
N CYS A 633 28.20 33.93 -3.68
CA CYS A 633 26.93 34.48 -3.18
C CYS A 633 25.78 34.09 -4.11
N PHE A 634 24.59 33.83 -3.57
CA PHE A 634 23.41 33.50 -4.37
C PHE A 634 22.21 34.39 -4.01
N GLN A 635 21.50 34.85 -5.02
CA GLN A 635 20.13 35.39 -4.91
C GLN A 635 19.19 34.50 -5.71
N ILE A 636 18.10 34.03 -5.12
CA ILE A 636 17.11 33.18 -5.79
C ILE A 636 15.93 34.04 -6.24
N THR A 637 15.55 33.95 -7.52
CA THR A 637 14.43 34.73 -8.05
C THR A 637 13.68 34.01 -9.17
N VAL A 638 12.37 34.24 -9.23
CA VAL A 638 11.47 33.88 -10.35
C VAL A 638 11.04 35.09 -11.17
N SER A 639 11.55 36.29 -10.83
CA SER A 639 11.29 37.57 -11.50
C SER A 639 12.50 38.00 -12.31
N ASN A 640 12.29 38.52 -13.52
CA ASN A 640 13.32 39.11 -14.39
C ASN A 640 14.04 40.33 -13.76
N THR A 641 13.46 40.92 -12.72
CA THR A 641 14.05 42.01 -11.94
C THR A 641 14.15 41.61 -10.47
N HIS A 642 15.37 41.63 -9.95
CA HIS A 642 15.72 41.38 -8.56
C HIS A 642 16.90 42.28 -8.14
N PRO A 643 16.64 43.53 -7.72
CA PRO A 643 17.69 44.51 -7.44
C PRO A 643 18.60 44.13 -6.27
N ILE A 644 19.89 44.44 -6.40
CA ILE A 644 20.90 44.09 -5.39
C ILE A 644 20.92 45.16 -4.29
N LYS A 645 20.58 44.79 -3.05
CA LYS A 645 20.70 45.69 -1.90
C LYS A 645 22.17 45.88 -1.51
N HIS A 646 22.76 47.00 -1.94
CA HIS A 646 24.19 47.29 -1.82
C HIS A 646 24.77 47.02 -0.42
N GLN A 647 24.10 47.51 0.64
CA GLN A 647 24.64 47.40 2.00
C GLN A 647 24.77 45.95 2.48
N GLY A 648 23.85 45.06 2.09
CA GLY A 648 23.91 43.66 2.52
C GLY A 648 24.95 42.85 1.74
N LEU A 649 25.07 43.09 0.43
CA LEU A 649 26.15 42.49 -0.36
C LEU A 649 27.52 42.95 0.16
N SER A 650 27.69 44.25 0.43
CA SER A 650 28.91 44.80 1.04
C SER A 650 29.33 44.05 2.30
N LYS A 651 28.39 43.72 3.19
CA LYS A 651 28.68 42.95 4.42
C LYS A 651 29.15 41.53 4.13
N ALA A 652 28.51 40.83 3.19
CA ALA A 652 28.94 39.47 2.85
C ALA A 652 30.30 39.43 2.16
N LEU A 653 30.68 40.49 1.43
CA LEU A 653 32.03 40.61 0.86
C LEU A 653 33.12 40.78 1.93
N GLU A 654 32.79 41.21 3.16
CA GLU A 654 33.73 41.24 4.29
C GLU A 654 34.14 39.83 4.75
N LEU A 655 33.34 38.80 4.44
CA LEU A 655 33.63 37.38 4.70
C LEU A 655 34.46 36.70 3.62
N VAL A 656 34.58 37.33 2.44
CA VAL A 656 35.33 36.77 1.31
C VAL A 656 36.79 37.16 1.44
N ASP A 657 37.70 36.20 1.29
CA ASP A 657 39.13 36.50 1.43
C ASP A 657 39.58 37.57 0.41
N LYS A 658 40.52 38.42 0.82
CA LYS A 658 40.97 39.54 -0.01
C LYS A 658 41.83 39.07 -1.19
N SER A 659 42.44 37.88 -1.07
CA SER A 659 43.18 37.20 -2.14
C SER A 659 42.29 36.56 -3.21
N GLU A 660 40.98 36.37 -2.96
CA GLU A 660 40.07 35.81 -3.96
C GLU A 660 39.85 36.81 -5.11
N SER A 661 40.24 36.39 -6.32
CA SER A 661 40.27 37.24 -7.51
C SER A 661 38.93 37.37 -8.23
N SER A 662 38.04 36.38 -8.10
CA SER A 662 36.68 36.40 -8.70
C SER A 662 35.60 36.31 -7.63
N ARG A 663 35.01 37.45 -7.24
CA ARG A 663 33.84 37.49 -6.34
C ARG A 663 32.56 37.40 -7.17
N ARG A 664 31.75 36.37 -6.96
CA ARG A 664 30.59 36.08 -7.82
C ARG A 664 29.26 36.14 -7.08
N LEU A 665 28.30 36.80 -7.70
CA LEU A 665 26.89 36.76 -7.33
C LEU A 665 26.10 36.00 -8.40
N TYR A 666 25.60 34.83 -8.03
CA TYR A 666 24.73 34.01 -8.86
C TYR A 666 23.26 34.35 -8.62
N PHE A 667 22.60 34.88 -9.65
CA PHE A 667 21.15 34.91 -9.77
C PHE A 667 20.64 33.53 -10.16
N VAL A 668 20.17 32.80 -9.15
CA VAL A 668 19.61 31.47 -9.29
C VAL A 668 18.18 31.61 -9.81
N VAL A 669 17.97 31.17 -11.06
CA VAL A 669 16.76 31.44 -11.83
C VAL A 669 16.19 30.16 -12.45
N PRO A 670 14.86 30.06 -12.61
CA PRO A 670 14.25 28.94 -13.31
C PRO A 670 14.60 29.01 -14.80
N SER A 671 14.71 27.84 -15.44
CA SER A 671 15.13 27.72 -16.83
C SER A 671 14.29 28.50 -17.84
N ASN A 672 13.01 28.79 -17.55
CA ASN A 672 12.14 29.58 -18.42
C ASN A 672 12.53 31.07 -18.54
N ILE A 673 13.32 31.61 -17.60
CA ILE A 673 13.83 33.00 -17.68
C ILE A 673 15.37 33.06 -17.81
N TYR A 674 16.07 31.92 -17.69
CA TYR A 674 17.53 31.87 -17.70
C TYR A 674 18.16 32.52 -18.95
N SER A 675 17.59 32.34 -20.14
CA SER A 675 18.11 32.92 -21.38
C SER A 675 17.89 34.43 -21.53
N THR A 676 16.88 34.99 -20.87
CA THR A 676 16.44 36.39 -21.02
C THR A 676 16.75 37.27 -19.80
N TYR A 677 17.15 36.67 -18.68
CA TYR A 677 17.57 37.39 -17.46
C TYR A 677 18.68 38.43 -17.74
N LYS A 678 18.69 39.54 -17.02
CA LYS A 678 19.62 40.66 -17.28
C LYS A 678 20.42 41.04 -16.05
N HIS A 679 21.55 41.73 -16.27
CA HIS A 679 22.29 42.42 -15.24
C HIS A 679 21.37 43.31 -14.38
N GLN A 680 21.51 43.22 -13.05
CA GLN A 680 20.61 43.86 -12.08
C GLN A 680 21.24 45.12 -11.47
N PRO A 681 20.43 46.16 -11.20
CA PRO A 681 20.91 47.41 -10.60
C PRO A 681 21.17 47.27 -9.09
N TYR A 682 22.13 48.05 -8.59
CA TYR A 682 22.38 48.21 -7.16
C TYR A 682 21.42 49.23 -6.55
N HIS A 683 20.74 48.86 -5.47
CA HIS A 683 19.75 49.68 -4.76
C HIS A 683 20.17 49.93 -3.30
N THR A 684 19.69 51.05 -2.74
CA THR A 684 19.73 51.36 -1.30
C THR A 684 18.76 50.48 -0.51
N LYS A 685 18.81 50.54 0.82
CA LYS A 685 17.82 49.88 1.69
C LYS A 685 16.38 50.30 1.37
N ASP A 686 16.18 51.57 1.03
CA ASP A 686 14.87 52.16 0.72
C ASP A 686 14.44 51.93 -0.74
N GLY A 687 15.07 50.99 -1.45
CA GLY A 687 14.70 50.59 -2.81
C GLY A 687 15.05 51.58 -3.92
N LYS A 688 15.74 52.69 -3.62
CA LYS A 688 16.20 53.66 -4.63
C LYS A 688 17.51 53.19 -5.28
N ILE A 689 17.71 53.49 -6.57
CA ILE A 689 18.98 53.21 -7.26
C ILE A 689 20.15 53.84 -6.49
N TYR A 690 21.21 53.06 -6.26
CA TYR A 690 22.40 53.48 -5.55
C TYR A 690 23.28 54.36 -6.45
N LYS A 691 23.33 55.66 -6.16
CA LYS A 691 24.03 56.68 -6.99
C LYS A 691 25.43 57.09 -6.48
N ARG A 692 25.95 56.43 -5.44
CA ARG A 692 27.30 56.69 -4.90
C ARG A 692 28.32 55.70 -5.48
N ASN A 693 29.61 55.95 -5.27
CA ASN A 693 30.67 55.00 -5.62
C ASN A 693 30.37 53.62 -5.00
N LEU A 694 30.39 52.57 -5.83
CA LEU A 694 30.08 51.19 -5.47
C LEU A 694 31.23 50.46 -4.74
N GLY A 695 32.44 51.03 -4.71
CA GLY A 695 33.59 50.44 -4.01
C GLY A 695 33.87 49.00 -4.47
N ASP A 696 34.09 48.09 -3.52
CA ASP A 696 34.31 46.67 -3.80
C ASP A 696 33.05 45.92 -4.28
N VAL A 697 31.85 46.43 -3.99
CA VAL A 697 30.59 45.87 -4.52
C VAL A 697 30.53 46.02 -6.05
N GLY A 698 31.09 47.11 -6.59
CA GLY A 698 31.19 47.33 -8.04
C GLY A 698 32.14 46.37 -8.77
N LYS A 699 32.92 45.56 -8.04
CA LYS A 699 33.84 44.55 -8.58
C LYS A 699 33.27 43.13 -8.58
N VAL A 700 32.02 42.95 -8.11
CA VAL A 700 31.36 41.64 -8.08
C VAL A 700 30.85 41.28 -9.47
N GLU A 701 31.25 40.11 -9.96
CA GLU A 701 30.71 39.56 -11.20
C GLU A 701 29.27 39.11 -10.96
N GLN A 702 28.33 39.60 -11.77
CA GLN A 702 26.96 39.09 -11.80
C GLN A 702 26.86 37.93 -12.79
N TRP A 703 26.24 36.84 -12.38
CA TRP A 703 26.03 35.64 -13.18
C TRP A 703 24.57 35.18 -13.06
N ALA A 704 23.97 34.68 -14.14
CA ALA A 704 22.75 33.87 -14.03
C ALA A 704 23.15 32.39 -13.86
N LEU A 705 22.43 31.66 -13.00
CA LEU A 705 22.58 30.23 -12.78
C LEU A 705 21.23 29.54 -13.01
N MET A 706 21.21 28.57 -13.92
CA MET A 706 19.99 27.85 -14.27
C MET A 706 19.70 26.72 -13.27
N ILE A 707 18.49 26.73 -12.68
CA ILE A 707 17.91 25.57 -12.02
C ILE A 707 16.81 25.00 -12.92
N PRO A 708 16.92 23.73 -13.37
CA PRO A 708 15.88 23.10 -14.15
C PRO A 708 14.56 23.00 -13.39
N ILE A 709 13.49 23.48 -14.03
CA ILE A 709 12.10 23.18 -13.66
C ILE A 709 11.46 22.19 -14.66
N GLY A 710 12.23 21.74 -15.67
CA GLY A 710 11.83 20.73 -16.63
C GLY A 710 10.86 21.21 -17.72
N ALA A 711 10.82 22.52 -17.97
CA ALA A 711 10.16 23.10 -19.14
C ALA A 711 11.06 23.10 -20.41
N GLU A 712 12.36 22.83 -20.24
CA GLU A 712 13.39 22.98 -21.28
C GLU A 712 13.17 22.12 -22.55
N ASN A 713 12.42 21.02 -22.46
CA ASN A 713 12.11 20.16 -23.59
C ASN A 713 10.94 20.67 -24.46
N LEU A 714 10.29 21.78 -24.09
CA LEU A 714 9.19 22.40 -24.87
C LEU A 714 9.67 23.61 -25.71
N SER A 715 10.94 23.98 -25.62
CA SER A 715 11.49 25.20 -26.25
C SER A 715 12.45 24.94 -27.41
N ARG A 716 12.76 23.68 -27.71
CA ARG A 716 13.32 23.28 -29.01
C ARG A 716 12.16 22.84 -29.89
N GLY A 717 12.02 23.46 -31.04
CA GLY A 717 10.94 23.15 -31.98
C GLY A 717 11.01 21.70 -32.47
N ASP A 718 9.83 21.10 -32.58
CA ASP A 718 9.49 19.92 -33.37
C ASP A 718 10.44 18.71 -33.27
N GLU A 719 10.29 17.93 -32.20
CA GLU A 719 9.99 16.49 -32.36
C GLU A 719 8.84 16.09 -31.41
N GLU A 720 7.90 15.29 -31.92
CA GLU A 720 6.71 14.82 -31.20
C GLU A 720 7.14 14.05 -29.93
N PRO A 721 6.57 14.31 -28.74
CA PRO A 721 6.93 13.54 -27.55
C PRO A 721 6.59 12.06 -27.78
N PRO A 722 7.47 11.10 -27.40
CA PRO A 722 7.17 9.69 -27.57
C PRO A 722 5.91 9.37 -26.78
N LYS A 723 4.85 8.97 -27.52
CA LYS A 723 3.56 8.59 -26.96
C LYS A 723 3.80 7.60 -25.83
N LYS A 724 3.34 7.92 -24.61
CA LYS A 724 3.34 6.99 -23.49
C LYS A 724 2.77 5.67 -24.00
N LYS A 725 3.56 4.60 -23.98
CA LYS A 725 3.02 3.24 -24.15
C LYS A 725 2.06 3.01 -22.99
N GLN A 726 0.77 3.20 -23.25
CA GLN A 726 -0.27 2.42 -22.60
C GLN A 726 0.04 0.97 -22.97
N THR A 727 0.56 0.22 -21.99
CA THR A 727 1.25 -1.09 -22.14
C THR A 727 0.33 -2.29 -22.47
N VAL A 728 -0.77 -2.05 -23.22
CA VAL A 728 -1.83 -3.00 -23.65
C VAL A 728 -2.16 -4.10 -22.65
#